data_AF-A0A6J2JMP3-F1
#
_entry.id   AF-A0A6J2JMP3-F1
#
_cell.length_a   1.000
_cell.length_b   1.000
_cell.length_c   1.000
_cell.angle_alpha   90.00
_cell.angle_beta   90.00
_cell.angle_gamma   90.00
#
_symmetry.space_group_name_H-M   'P 1'
#
loop_
_entity.id
_entity.type
_entity.pdbx_description
1 polymer ?
#
loop_
_entity_poly.entity_id
_entity_poly.type
_entity_poly.pdbx_seq_one_letter_code
_entity_poly.pdbx_strand_id
1 'polypeptide(L)'
;MSTAVVENGQNVNDEIRGQTYYFPGGGSSASLWQRINLFISIYWKSIIVVLTPLLLLPIPILNNGPAYRCMYVVLIMAVFWVLELLPLPVTSMLPIVLFPTMGILDSDKTCAAYMKETNMMFMGGLMIAAGVQHSKLPKRVALWTVQVVGCSHRRLNFGLTFVTMFISMWVSNAAATTMMVPIVDAILEVLEQQGLGDVYINKKNQPTENGKEAKASGPVKNTDEEAPMPSNITICYYLSIAYASTLGGCGTLVGTATNSAFKGIFDSEFPEYSSSVNFFWFMAYSTPPMLLMQFLVWMSLQITFMGMFRPNSEAAKAVNLASSGSTNTMKVIKETYRSLGPITFHERASGFLFIFAVLLYILRKPGFMPGWADVLTAMKVKDGVTSMFIVILMIILPMSTDFLKFFSSNASYEELAAAKPSPSIVTWNILKEKIPWGLLFLLGGGFALAEGSKATGLSSMIGSSLQGLAGQPHWLVLLVVVLVIQFITEFTSNVAIANLTLPVLANMARVLRIDPRYLMVPATLACSMAFHMPVGTPPNAIVAGVAHIPTARMAVGGIGPKIITTLIVWGSYLTWGSVIFPVGDAPTALYNATATALSANVTLGCDIAYSSLPAAGRFNCTVPGNGTALAEVAKGLFRCDYLPYDS
;
A
#
# COMPACT_ATOMS: atom_id res chain seq x y z
N MET A 1 47.24 4.20 26.31
CA MET A 1 46.63 5.09 25.30
C MET A 1 46.39 4.27 24.04
N SER A 2 45.19 3.76 23.88
CA SER A 2 44.66 3.29 22.60
C SER A 2 43.17 3.58 22.64
N THR A 3 42.79 4.70 22.06
CA THR A 3 41.40 5.11 21.86
C THR A 3 40.89 4.35 20.64
N ALA A 4 40.22 3.23 20.88
CA ALA A 4 39.40 2.58 19.87
C ALA A 4 38.12 3.41 19.70
N VAL A 5 38.06 4.12 18.57
CA VAL A 5 36.84 4.77 18.07
C VAL A 5 35.90 3.65 17.62
N VAL A 6 34.74 3.55 18.26
CA VAL A 6 33.67 2.65 17.82
C VAL A 6 32.98 3.33 16.65
N GLU A 7 33.39 2.93 15.45
CA GLU A 7 32.73 3.29 14.20
C GLU A 7 31.71 2.20 13.85
N ASN A 8 30.55 2.63 13.37
CA ASN A 8 29.37 1.82 13.08
C ASN A 8 29.68 0.58 12.24
N GLY A 9 29.63 -0.60 12.85
CA GLY A 9 29.79 -1.89 12.17
C GLY A 9 28.67 -2.85 12.56
N GLN A 10 27.67 -2.99 11.68
CA GLN A 10 26.81 -4.16 11.64
C GLN A 10 27.70 -5.39 11.40
N ASN A 11 27.91 -6.20 12.43
CA ASN A 11 28.30 -7.60 12.22
C ASN A 11 27.03 -8.40 11.94
N VAL A 12 26.78 -8.61 10.65
CA VAL A 12 25.84 -9.59 10.11
C VAL A 12 26.46 -10.97 10.34
N ASN A 13 26.07 -11.66 11.42
CA ASN A 13 26.11 -13.14 11.56
C ASN A 13 25.63 -13.70 12.94
N ASP A 14 25.11 -12.90 13.87
CA ASP A 14 24.68 -13.39 15.20
C ASP A 14 23.15 -13.40 15.41
N GLU A 15 22.38 -13.97 14.47
CA GLU A 15 20.90 -13.99 14.55
C GLU A 15 20.28 -15.06 15.49
N ILE A 16 21.07 -15.82 16.24
CA ILE A 16 20.54 -16.75 17.25
C ILE A 16 21.40 -16.70 18.50
N ARG A 17 21.20 -15.68 19.34
CA ARG A 17 21.67 -15.72 20.73
C ARG A 17 20.89 -14.73 21.59
N GLY A 18 19.96 -15.28 22.38
CA GLY A 18 19.66 -14.72 23.69
C GLY A 18 20.91 -14.82 24.56
N GLN A 19 21.88 -13.92 24.35
CA GLN A 19 23.00 -13.74 25.25
C GLN A 19 22.57 -12.72 26.30
N THR A 20 22.14 -13.24 27.45
CA THR A 20 22.32 -12.50 28.71
C THR A 20 23.80 -12.15 28.82
N TYR A 21 24.14 -10.88 28.58
CA TYR A 21 25.48 -10.36 28.78
C TYR A 21 25.86 -10.56 30.26
N TYR A 22 26.70 -11.56 30.53
CA TYR A 22 27.35 -11.71 31.82
C TYR A 22 28.41 -10.62 31.89
N PHE A 23 28.14 -9.51 32.60
CA PHE A 23 29.13 -8.48 32.85
C PHE A 23 30.16 -9.04 33.83
N PRO A 24 31.42 -9.32 33.42
CA PRO A 24 32.44 -9.70 34.37
C PRO A 24 32.64 -8.54 35.35
N GLY A 25 32.64 -8.83 36.65
CA GLY A 25 32.72 -7.87 37.75
C GLY A 25 34.08 -7.18 37.86
N GLY A 26 34.53 -6.50 36.80
CA GLY A 26 35.67 -5.61 36.80
C GLY A 26 35.19 -4.15 36.89
N GLY A 27 35.68 -3.40 37.88
CA GLY A 27 35.28 -2.03 38.16
C GLY A 27 35.28 -1.13 36.91
N SER A 28 34.10 -0.66 36.51
CA SER A 28 33.95 0.17 35.32
C SER A 28 34.35 1.62 35.59
N SER A 29 35.32 2.11 34.82
CA SER A 29 35.80 3.49 34.76
C SER A 29 34.81 4.47 34.13
N ALA A 30 33.62 4.03 33.71
CA ALA A 30 32.63 4.89 33.08
C ALA A 30 31.83 5.66 34.14
N SER A 31 31.69 6.98 33.96
CA SER A 31 30.89 7.83 34.83
C SER A 31 29.41 7.42 34.79
N LEU A 32 28.67 7.70 35.87
CA LEU A 32 27.25 7.35 35.98
C LEU A 32 26.44 7.94 34.80
N TRP A 33 26.79 9.16 34.37
CA TRP A 33 26.24 9.81 33.18
C TRP A 33 26.55 9.09 31.87
N GLN A 34 27.77 8.58 31.67
CA GLN A 34 28.11 7.78 30.49
C GLN A 34 27.31 6.48 30.44
N ARG A 35 27.11 5.84 31.60
CA ARG A 35 26.31 4.61 31.70
C ARG A 35 24.82 4.88 31.43
N ILE A 36 24.26 5.97 31.94
CA ILE A 36 22.87 6.38 31.67
C ILE A 36 22.69 6.70 30.19
N ASN A 37 23.58 7.49 29.59
CA ASN A 37 23.50 7.82 28.17
C ASN A 37 23.62 6.57 27.28
N LEU A 38 24.52 5.64 27.64
CA LEU A 38 24.65 4.37 26.95
C LEU A 38 23.38 3.52 27.10
N PHE A 39 22.82 3.44 28.30
CA PHE A 39 21.56 2.72 28.56
C PHE A 39 20.40 3.31 27.75
N ILE A 40 20.23 4.64 27.76
CA ILE A 40 19.18 5.31 26.99
C ILE A 40 19.38 5.06 25.50
N SER A 41 20.60 5.20 24.97
CA SER A 41 20.90 4.98 23.55
C SER A 41 20.61 3.55 23.09
N ILE A 42 20.84 2.55 23.94
CA ILE A 42 20.60 1.14 23.61
C ILE A 42 19.11 0.77 23.78
N TYR A 43 18.49 1.21 24.87
CA TYR A 43 17.15 0.76 25.28
C TYR A 43 16.03 1.79 24.99
N TRP A 44 16.29 2.84 24.20
CA TRP A 44 15.32 3.90 23.92
C TRP A 44 13.96 3.36 23.45
N LYS A 45 13.93 2.34 22.57
CA LYS A 45 12.67 1.73 22.11
C LYS A 45 11.88 1.13 23.28
N SER A 46 12.52 0.29 24.08
CA SER A 46 11.89 -0.36 25.24
C SER A 46 11.41 0.65 26.27
N ILE A 47 12.18 1.71 26.50
CA ILE A 47 11.80 2.83 27.38
C ILE A 47 10.51 3.47 26.88
N ILE A 48 10.42 3.80 25.58
CA ILE A 48 9.21 4.42 25.02
C ILE A 48 8.02 3.47 25.07
N VAL A 49 8.21 2.17 24.80
CA VAL A 49 7.12 1.17 24.89
C VAL A 49 6.49 1.14 26.28
N VAL A 50 7.28 1.27 27.35
CA VAL A 50 6.78 1.30 28.73
C VAL A 50 6.24 2.69 29.09
N LEU A 51 6.94 3.75 28.69
CA LEU A 51 6.63 5.12 29.08
C LEU A 51 5.36 5.66 28.40
N THR A 52 5.13 5.34 27.12
CA THR A 52 4.00 5.86 26.35
C THR A 52 2.64 5.48 26.97
N PRO A 53 2.35 4.20 27.32
CA PRO A 53 1.11 3.84 28.00
C PRO A 53 0.96 4.49 29.38
N LEU A 54 2.07 4.70 30.12
CA LEU A 54 2.05 5.35 31.44
C LEU A 54 1.75 6.85 31.32
N LEU A 55 2.35 7.52 30.34
CA LEU A 55 2.16 8.95 30.09
C LEU A 55 0.75 9.26 29.58
N LEU A 56 0.16 8.35 28.80
CA LEU A 56 -1.20 8.50 28.27
C LEU A 56 -2.29 8.01 29.24
N LEU A 57 -1.92 7.33 30.33
CA LEU A 57 -2.83 6.76 31.34
C LEU A 57 -3.81 7.78 31.97
N PRO A 58 -3.45 9.08 32.15
CA PRO A 58 -4.40 10.08 32.65
C PRO A 58 -5.63 10.26 31.77
N ILE A 59 -5.57 9.96 30.46
CA ILE A 59 -6.69 10.13 29.53
C ILE A 59 -7.93 9.31 29.96
N PRO A 60 -7.85 7.97 30.09
CA PRO A 60 -8.99 7.17 30.52
C PRO A 60 -9.34 7.32 32.01
N ILE A 61 -8.39 7.75 32.85
CA ILE A 61 -8.61 7.92 34.30
C ILE A 61 -9.39 9.20 34.59
N LEU A 62 -9.01 10.32 33.96
CA LEU A 62 -9.66 11.61 34.18
C LEU A 62 -11.05 11.67 33.55
N ASN A 63 -11.26 10.95 32.44
CA ASN A 63 -12.54 10.92 31.76
C ASN A 63 -12.95 9.48 31.44
N ASN A 64 -13.97 9.00 32.15
CA ASN A 64 -14.37 7.59 32.14
C ASN A 64 -15.20 7.20 30.89
N GLY A 65 -15.37 8.11 29.93
CA GLY A 65 -16.14 7.84 28.72
C GLY A 65 -15.48 6.78 27.82
N PRO A 66 -16.27 5.92 27.14
CA PRO A 66 -15.74 4.88 26.27
C PRO A 66 -14.89 5.45 25.12
N ALA A 67 -15.20 6.67 24.64
CA ALA A 67 -14.43 7.37 23.63
C ALA A 67 -12.98 7.68 24.07
N TYR A 68 -12.77 8.08 25.33
CA TYR A 68 -11.45 8.40 25.87
C TYR A 68 -10.60 7.14 26.07
N ARG A 69 -11.24 6.02 26.46
CA ARG A 69 -10.57 4.71 26.52
C ARG A 69 -10.15 4.24 25.13
N CYS A 70 -11.00 4.42 24.11
CA CYS A 70 -10.62 4.13 22.72
C CYS A 70 -9.49 5.05 22.25
N MET A 71 -9.55 6.35 22.57
CA MET A 71 -8.52 7.33 22.22
C MET A 71 -7.15 6.94 22.82
N TYR A 72 -7.12 6.45 24.06
CA TYR A 72 -5.91 5.95 24.69
C TYR A 72 -5.24 4.84 23.86
N VAL A 73 -6.02 3.83 23.43
CA VAL A 73 -5.49 2.74 22.61
C VAL A 73 -5.02 3.24 21.24
N VAL A 74 -5.80 4.10 20.59
CA VAL A 74 -5.45 4.70 19.29
C VAL A 74 -4.13 5.48 19.39
N LEU A 75 -3.92 6.28 20.44
CA LEU A 75 -2.70 7.07 20.62
C LEU A 75 -1.48 6.20 20.89
N ILE A 76 -1.61 5.14 21.71
CA ILE A 76 -0.53 4.17 21.91
C ILE A 76 -0.14 3.53 20.59
N MET A 77 -1.13 3.03 19.85
CA MET A 77 -0.88 2.40 18.55
C MET A 77 -0.27 3.39 17.55
N ALA A 78 -0.72 4.64 17.53
CA ALA A 78 -0.16 5.68 16.68
C ALA A 78 1.33 5.91 16.96
N VAL A 79 1.72 6.07 18.22
CA VAL A 79 3.13 6.23 18.60
C VAL A 79 3.94 4.98 18.25
N PHE A 80 3.40 3.79 18.53
CA PHE A 80 4.11 2.53 18.28
C PHE A 80 4.29 2.24 16.79
N TRP A 81 3.31 2.58 15.95
CA TRP A 81 3.39 2.44 14.51
C TRP A 81 4.30 3.50 13.87
N VAL A 82 4.22 4.77 14.30
CA VAL A 82 5.06 5.86 13.74
C VAL A 82 6.53 5.66 14.07
N LEU A 83 6.84 5.26 15.30
CA LEU A 83 8.21 5.04 15.77
C LEU A 83 8.72 3.60 15.56
N GLU A 84 7.88 2.71 15.03
CA GLU A 84 8.18 1.28 14.83
C GLU A 84 8.88 0.64 16.05
N LEU A 85 8.27 0.85 17.23
CA LEU A 85 8.83 0.39 18.51
C LEU A 85 8.72 -1.12 18.68
N LEU A 86 7.65 -1.70 18.13
CA LEU A 86 7.39 -3.13 18.05
C LEU A 86 7.15 -3.50 16.58
N PRO A 87 7.31 -4.78 16.19
CA PRO A 87 6.92 -5.23 14.86
C PRO A 87 5.47 -4.82 14.58
N LEU A 88 5.22 -4.24 13.39
CA LEU A 88 3.90 -3.72 13.02
C LEU A 88 2.74 -4.69 13.31
N PRO A 89 2.85 -6.01 13.04
CA PRO A 89 1.80 -6.97 13.37
C PRO A 89 1.51 -7.06 14.87
N VAL A 90 2.53 -6.97 15.73
CA VAL A 90 2.40 -7.07 17.20
C VAL A 90 1.67 -5.85 17.75
N THR A 91 2.04 -4.65 17.30
CA THR A 91 1.30 -3.42 17.64
C THR A 91 -0.16 -3.55 17.23
N SER A 92 -0.42 -4.12 16.05
CA SER A 92 -1.77 -4.33 15.57
C SER A 92 -2.56 -5.39 16.32
N MET A 93 -1.95 -6.21 17.17
CA MET A 93 -2.66 -7.15 18.03
C MET A 93 -3.11 -6.52 19.36
N LEU A 94 -2.63 -5.31 19.70
CA LEU A 94 -3.01 -4.62 20.94
C LEU A 94 -4.53 -4.47 21.13
N PRO A 95 -5.35 -4.14 20.11
CA PRO A 95 -6.80 -4.06 20.27
C PRO A 95 -7.45 -5.36 20.75
N ILE A 96 -6.91 -6.52 20.38
CA ILE A 96 -7.45 -7.84 20.77
C ILE A 96 -7.49 -7.98 22.29
N VAL A 97 -6.49 -7.42 22.97
CA VAL A 97 -6.39 -7.44 24.43
C VAL A 97 -7.05 -6.20 25.04
N LEU A 98 -6.69 -5.02 24.56
CA LEU A 98 -7.07 -3.77 25.21
C LEU A 98 -8.55 -3.45 25.06
N PHE A 99 -9.18 -3.73 23.92
CA PHE A 99 -10.58 -3.37 23.70
C PHE A 99 -11.55 -4.10 24.64
N PRO A 100 -11.49 -5.43 24.80
CA PRO A 100 -12.34 -6.12 25.77
C PRO A 100 -12.03 -5.69 27.21
N THR A 101 -10.75 -5.57 27.59
CA THR A 101 -10.38 -5.22 28.97
C THR A 101 -10.80 -3.80 29.38
N MET A 102 -10.89 -2.87 28.42
CA MET A 102 -11.29 -1.49 28.65
C MET A 102 -12.79 -1.25 28.40
N GLY A 103 -13.56 -2.28 28.04
CA GLY A 103 -14.99 -2.17 27.74
C GLY A 103 -15.29 -1.33 26.50
N ILE A 104 -14.45 -1.40 25.47
CA ILE A 104 -14.63 -0.71 24.18
C ILE A 104 -15.46 -1.58 23.23
N LEU A 105 -14.99 -2.82 23.00
CA LEU A 105 -15.64 -3.82 22.15
C LEU A 105 -15.49 -5.20 22.79
N ASP A 106 -16.50 -6.05 22.59
CA ASP A 106 -16.46 -7.46 23.01
C ASP A 106 -15.36 -8.24 22.27
N SER A 107 -14.86 -9.31 22.86
CA SER A 107 -13.83 -10.18 22.24
C SER A 107 -14.25 -10.71 20.87
N ASP A 108 -15.50 -11.18 20.73
CA ASP A 108 -16.01 -11.73 19.46
C ASP A 108 -16.03 -10.67 18.35
N LYS A 109 -16.55 -9.47 18.66
CA LYS A 109 -16.59 -8.35 17.71
C LYS A 109 -15.17 -7.88 17.34
N THR A 110 -14.28 -7.85 18.33
CA THR A 110 -12.89 -7.43 18.14
C THR A 110 -12.16 -8.41 17.22
N CYS A 111 -12.26 -9.72 17.48
CA CYS A 111 -11.66 -10.76 16.63
C CYS A 111 -12.30 -10.80 15.24
N ALA A 112 -13.61 -10.61 15.11
CA ALA A 112 -14.30 -10.53 13.82
C ALA A 112 -13.76 -9.38 12.94
N ALA A 113 -13.27 -8.29 13.54
CA ALA A 113 -12.65 -7.21 12.78
C ALA A 113 -11.35 -7.64 12.05
N TYR A 114 -10.64 -8.67 12.52
CA TYR A 114 -9.43 -9.19 11.87
C TYR A 114 -9.74 -10.14 10.73
N MET A 115 -10.91 -10.78 10.74
CA MET A 115 -11.35 -11.76 9.73
C MET A 115 -12.36 -11.15 8.74
N LYS A 116 -12.28 -9.85 8.49
CA LYS A 116 -13.10 -9.19 7.46
C LYS A 116 -12.79 -9.74 6.07
N GLU A 117 -13.80 -9.78 5.22
CA GLU A 117 -13.68 -10.28 3.85
C GLU A 117 -12.60 -9.55 3.03
N THR A 118 -12.37 -8.26 3.25
CA THR A 118 -11.28 -7.51 2.61
C THR A 118 -9.90 -8.11 2.91
N ASN A 119 -9.67 -8.64 4.12
CA ASN A 119 -8.44 -9.34 4.46
C ASN A 119 -8.33 -10.66 3.70
N MET A 120 -9.43 -11.38 3.52
CA MET A 120 -9.45 -12.61 2.71
C MET A 120 -9.15 -12.28 1.24
N MET A 121 -9.70 -11.20 0.69
CA MET A 121 -9.38 -10.74 -0.66
C MET A 121 -7.87 -10.45 -0.83
N PHE A 122 -7.30 -9.68 0.10
CA PHE A 122 -5.89 -9.31 0.06
C PHE A 122 -4.97 -10.53 0.18
N MET A 123 -5.23 -11.41 1.17
CA MET A 123 -4.44 -12.63 1.37
C MET A 123 -4.54 -13.58 0.18
N GLY A 124 -5.75 -13.76 -0.37
CA GLY A 124 -5.94 -14.58 -1.56
C GLY A 124 -5.21 -14.01 -2.77
N GLY A 125 -5.23 -12.69 -2.94
CA GLY A 125 -4.44 -12.01 -3.97
C GLY A 125 -2.94 -12.27 -3.85
N LEU A 126 -2.38 -12.17 -2.64
CA LEU A 126 -0.97 -12.50 -2.38
C LEU A 126 -0.66 -13.98 -2.65
N MET A 127 -1.57 -14.90 -2.31
CA MET A 127 -1.41 -16.33 -2.57
C MET A 127 -1.42 -16.65 -4.07
N ILE A 128 -2.33 -16.04 -4.84
CA ILE A 128 -2.37 -16.13 -6.31
C ILE A 128 -1.05 -15.61 -6.88
N ALA A 129 -0.62 -14.42 -6.45
CA ALA A 129 0.64 -13.81 -6.87
C ALA A 129 1.85 -14.72 -6.59
N ALA A 130 1.94 -15.29 -5.39
CA ALA A 130 3.01 -16.21 -5.02
C ALA A 130 3.04 -17.47 -5.91
N GLY A 131 1.86 -17.99 -6.28
CA GLY A 131 1.73 -19.10 -7.21
C GLY A 131 2.18 -18.78 -8.64
N VAL A 132 1.78 -17.61 -9.15
CA VAL A 132 2.22 -17.15 -10.48
C VAL A 132 3.72 -16.87 -10.49
N GLN A 133 4.29 -16.34 -9.41
CA GLN A 133 5.74 -16.16 -9.30
C GLN A 133 6.48 -17.50 -9.30
N HIS A 134 5.92 -18.53 -8.66
CA HIS A 134 6.53 -19.85 -8.60
C HIS A 134 6.64 -20.51 -9.99
N SER A 135 5.75 -20.19 -10.92
CA SER A 135 5.80 -20.71 -12.29
C SER A 135 6.86 -20.06 -13.17
N LYS A 136 7.63 -19.07 -12.68
CA LYS A 136 8.62 -18.28 -13.45
C LYS A 136 8.01 -17.47 -14.62
N LEU A 137 6.68 -17.49 -14.77
CA LEU A 137 5.96 -16.76 -15.83
C LEU A 137 6.28 -15.25 -15.83
N PRO A 138 6.30 -14.53 -14.69
CA PRO A 138 6.62 -13.10 -14.70
C PRO A 138 8.02 -12.79 -15.24
N LYS A 139 9.00 -13.67 -14.99
CA LYS A 139 10.37 -13.52 -15.53
C LYS A 139 10.39 -13.66 -17.06
N ARG A 140 9.62 -14.60 -17.61
CA ARG A 140 9.48 -14.78 -19.06
C ARG A 140 8.83 -13.55 -19.72
N VAL A 141 7.75 -13.05 -19.11
CA VAL A 141 7.05 -11.83 -19.58
C VAL A 141 8.01 -10.64 -19.59
N ALA A 142 8.78 -10.45 -18.51
CA ALA A 142 9.74 -9.36 -18.41
C ALA A 142 10.80 -9.38 -19.53
N LEU A 143 11.44 -10.53 -19.75
CA LEU A 143 12.45 -10.68 -20.79
C LEU A 143 11.87 -10.51 -22.20
N TRP A 144 10.66 -11.03 -22.43
CA TRP A 144 9.97 -10.86 -23.70
C TRP A 144 9.65 -9.39 -23.99
N THR A 145 9.12 -8.65 -23.02
CA THR A 145 8.82 -7.22 -23.21
C THR A 145 10.08 -6.41 -23.52
N VAL A 146 11.20 -6.72 -22.88
CA VAL A 146 12.47 -6.06 -23.18
C VAL A 146 12.94 -6.34 -24.62
N GLN A 147 12.75 -7.55 -25.14
CA GLN A 147 13.05 -7.88 -26.53
C GLN A 147 12.21 -7.06 -27.53
N VAL A 148 10.96 -6.73 -27.18
CA VAL A 148 10.05 -5.95 -28.02
C VAL A 148 10.40 -4.46 -28.01
N VAL A 149 10.75 -3.90 -26.84
CA VAL A 149 10.99 -2.45 -26.68
C VAL A 149 12.35 -2.02 -27.25
N GLY A 150 13.34 -2.92 -27.27
CA GLY A 150 14.66 -2.70 -27.85
C GLY A 150 15.74 -2.29 -26.84
N CYS A 151 16.98 -2.15 -27.33
CA CYS A 151 18.18 -2.10 -26.48
C CYS A 151 18.84 -0.73 -26.30
N SER A 152 18.18 0.38 -26.68
CA SER A 152 18.70 1.70 -26.28
C SER A 152 18.42 1.93 -24.80
N HIS A 153 19.34 2.57 -24.08
CA HIS A 153 19.23 2.76 -22.62
C HIS A 153 17.88 3.32 -22.17
N ARG A 154 17.38 4.34 -22.89
CA ARG A 154 16.09 4.98 -22.58
C ARG A 154 14.90 4.05 -22.83
N ARG A 155 14.91 3.30 -23.93
CA ARG A 155 13.85 2.34 -24.27
C ARG A 155 13.89 1.15 -23.34
N LEU A 156 15.07 0.61 -23.06
CA LEU A 156 15.30 -0.49 -22.15
C LEU A 156 14.81 -0.15 -20.73
N ASN A 157 15.21 1.00 -20.21
CA ASN A 157 14.72 1.49 -18.93
C ASN A 157 13.19 1.66 -18.92
N PHE A 158 12.60 2.23 -19.98
CA PHE A 158 11.15 2.34 -20.11
C PHE A 158 10.45 0.97 -20.06
N GLY A 159 10.95 -0.01 -20.83
CA GLY A 159 10.41 -1.36 -20.85
C GLY A 159 10.46 -2.04 -19.48
N LEU A 160 11.60 -1.96 -18.79
CA LEU A 160 11.76 -2.51 -17.43
C LEU A 160 10.83 -1.81 -16.42
N THR A 161 10.72 -0.49 -16.51
CA THR A 161 9.85 0.31 -15.65
C THR A 161 8.38 -0.06 -15.84
N PHE A 162 7.91 -0.13 -17.09
CA PHE A 162 6.53 -0.49 -17.41
C PHE A 162 6.19 -1.91 -16.97
N VAL A 163 7.09 -2.87 -17.21
CA VAL A 163 6.95 -4.26 -16.75
C VAL A 163 6.86 -4.33 -15.24
N THR A 164 7.74 -3.60 -14.52
CA THR A 164 7.75 -3.58 -13.05
C THR A 164 6.44 -3.03 -12.51
N MET A 165 5.94 -1.92 -13.08
CA MET A 165 4.64 -1.35 -12.73
C MET A 165 3.52 -2.37 -12.94
N PHE A 166 3.48 -3.02 -14.12
CA PHE A 166 2.44 -4.00 -14.42
C PHE A 166 2.48 -5.20 -13.48
N ILE A 167 3.66 -5.74 -13.15
CA ILE A 167 3.79 -6.85 -12.18
C ILE A 167 3.29 -6.42 -10.81
N SER A 168 3.67 -5.21 -10.37
CA SER A 168 3.32 -4.70 -9.05
C SER A 168 1.84 -4.36 -8.88
N MET A 169 1.06 -4.28 -9.97
CA MET A 169 -0.41 -4.20 -9.88
C MET A 169 -1.02 -5.44 -9.21
N TRP A 170 -0.32 -6.57 -9.24
CA TRP A 170 -0.86 -7.88 -8.85
C TRP A 170 -0.05 -8.57 -7.75
N VAL A 171 1.22 -8.17 -7.64
CA VAL A 171 2.20 -8.70 -6.70
C VAL A 171 2.57 -7.57 -5.72
N SER A 172 2.92 -7.91 -4.48
CA SER A 172 3.41 -6.90 -3.54
C SER A 172 4.62 -6.14 -4.07
N ASN A 173 4.69 -4.84 -3.77
CA ASN A 173 5.75 -3.95 -4.26
C ASN A 173 7.15 -4.52 -3.98
N ALA A 174 7.39 -4.99 -2.76
CA ALA A 174 8.66 -5.59 -2.36
C ALA A 174 9.04 -6.79 -3.24
N ALA A 175 8.10 -7.72 -3.46
CA ALA A 175 8.37 -8.92 -4.26
C ALA A 175 8.55 -8.60 -5.75
N ALA A 176 7.83 -7.60 -6.28
CA ALA A 176 8.06 -7.10 -7.64
C ALA A 176 9.47 -6.52 -7.79
N THR A 177 9.93 -5.69 -6.85
CA THR A 177 11.29 -5.14 -6.86
C THR A 177 12.36 -6.23 -6.73
N THR A 178 12.24 -7.14 -5.76
CA THR A 178 13.20 -8.25 -5.56
C THR A 178 13.32 -9.12 -6.81
N MET A 179 12.25 -9.30 -7.58
CA MET A 179 12.29 -10.05 -8.82
C MET A 179 13.01 -9.29 -9.96
N MET A 180 12.82 -7.96 -10.02
CA MET A 180 13.39 -7.13 -11.08
C MET A 180 14.86 -6.79 -10.83
N VAL A 181 15.30 -6.74 -9.57
CA VAL A 181 16.70 -6.41 -9.21
C VAL A 181 17.72 -7.33 -9.91
N PRO A 182 17.65 -8.68 -9.83
CA PRO A 182 18.61 -9.53 -10.53
C PRO A 182 18.57 -9.40 -12.05
N ILE A 183 17.42 -9.00 -12.62
CA ILE A 183 17.28 -8.76 -14.06
C ILE A 183 18.00 -7.47 -14.45
N VAL A 184 17.81 -6.40 -13.67
CA VAL A 184 18.51 -5.13 -13.85
C VAL A 184 20.00 -5.31 -13.67
N ASP A 185 20.42 -6.04 -12.65
CA ASP A 185 21.83 -6.30 -12.34
C ASP A 185 22.53 -7.03 -13.50
N ALA A 186 21.95 -8.15 -13.97
CA ALA A 186 22.46 -8.87 -15.13
C ALA A 186 22.50 -8.02 -16.41
N ILE A 187 21.57 -7.08 -16.58
CA ILE A 187 21.59 -6.16 -17.72
C ILE A 187 22.71 -5.13 -17.57
N LEU A 188 22.91 -4.58 -16.37
CA LEU A 188 23.95 -3.60 -16.09
C LEU A 188 25.35 -4.19 -16.24
N GLU A 189 25.59 -5.41 -15.73
CA GLU A 189 26.86 -6.12 -15.93
C GLU A 189 27.20 -6.33 -17.42
N VAL A 190 26.20 -6.70 -18.22
CA VAL A 190 26.37 -6.86 -19.67
C VAL A 190 26.69 -5.53 -20.34
N LEU A 191 26.12 -4.42 -19.86
CA LEU A 191 26.44 -3.09 -20.38
C LEU A 191 27.88 -2.68 -20.03
N GLU A 192 28.35 -3.01 -18.84
CA GLU A 192 29.72 -2.75 -18.38
C GLU A 192 30.76 -3.52 -19.19
N GLN A 193 30.55 -4.84 -19.38
CA GLN A 193 31.47 -5.69 -20.16
C GLN A 193 31.66 -5.24 -21.60
N GLN A 194 30.70 -4.48 -22.14
CA GLN A 194 30.74 -3.95 -23.50
C GLN A 194 31.30 -2.51 -23.55
N GLY A 195 31.72 -1.94 -22.42
CA GLY A 195 32.17 -0.55 -22.33
C GLY A 195 31.06 0.47 -22.62
N LEU A 196 29.80 0.09 -22.43
CA LEU A 196 28.61 0.93 -22.69
C LEU A 196 28.16 1.71 -21.44
N GLY A 197 29.06 1.90 -20.48
CA GLY A 197 28.84 2.65 -19.26
C GLY A 197 29.33 1.88 -18.03
N ASP A 198 30.09 2.57 -17.17
CA ASP A 198 30.57 1.98 -15.91
C ASP A 198 29.39 1.81 -14.95
N VAL A 199 29.27 0.64 -14.33
CA VAL A 199 28.21 0.39 -13.34
C VAL A 199 28.56 1.12 -12.04
N TYR A 200 29.84 1.12 -11.70
CA TYR A 200 30.40 1.85 -10.57
C TYR A 200 31.57 2.76 -10.99
N ILE A 201 31.56 4.00 -10.50
CA ILE A 201 32.57 5.01 -10.79
C ILE A 201 33.57 5.06 -9.61
N ASN A 202 34.83 4.75 -9.90
CA ASN A 202 35.93 4.98 -8.97
C ASN A 202 36.38 6.45 -9.02
N LYS A 203 36.27 7.16 -7.89
CA LYS A 203 36.61 8.59 -7.75
C LYS A 203 38.05 8.98 -8.16
N LYS A 204 38.96 8.01 -8.31
CA LYS A 204 40.37 8.26 -8.67
C LYS A 204 40.60 8.76 -10.11
N ASN A 205 39.61 8.67 -11.01
CA ASN A 205 39.76 9.03 -12.43
C ASN A 205 38.96 10.27 -12.87
N GLN A 206 38.55 11.17 -11.96
CA GLN A 206 38.05 12.48 -12.40
C GLN A 206 39.22 13.37 -12.84
N PRO A 207 39.25 13.87 -14.10
CA PRO A 207 40.09 15.01 -14.43
C PRO A 207 39.52 16.21 -13.68
N THR A 208 40.30 16.78 -12.77
CA THR A 208 39.94 18.05 -12.14
C THR A 208 39.75 19.11 -13.21
N GLU A 209 38.60 19.79 -13.17
CA GLU A 209 38.11 20.80 -14.14
C GLU A 209 38.93 22.11 -14.17
N ASN A 210 40.17 22.08 -13.67
CA ASN A 210 41.14 23.16 -13.79
C ASN A 210 42.48 22.52 -14.11
N GLY A 211 43.04 22.80 -15.29
CA GLY A 211 44.29 22.24 -15.83
C GLY A 211 45.55 22.54 -15.01
N LYS A 212 45.59 22.11 -13.75
CA LYS A 212 46.79 21.99 -12.95
C LYS A 212 46.98 20.50 -12.69
N GLU A 213 47.99 19.94 -13.34
CA GLU A 213 48.52 18.62 -13.00
C GLU A 213 48.76 18.58 -11.48
N ALA A 214 48.03 17.70 -10.79
CA ALA A 214 48.34 17.37 -9.42
C ALA A 214 49.68 16.63 -9.44
N LYS A 215 50.74 17.35 -9.06
CA LYS A 215 52.09 16.80 -8.91
C LYS A 215 52.04 15.52 -8.07
N ALA A 216 52.50 14.43 -8.67
CA ALA A 216 52.88 13.22 -7.95
C ALA A 216 54.00 13.56 -6.95
N SER A 217 53.71 13.56 -5.65
CA SER A 217 54.72 13.35 -4.59
C SER A 217 54.05 13.26 -3.22
N GLY A 218 53.92 12.04 -2.70
CA GLY A 218 53.55 11.78 -1.31
C GLY A 218 53.32 10.28 -1.10
N PRO A 219 53.87 9.67 -0.03
CA PRO A 219 53.84 8.22 0.14
C PRO A 219 52.40 7.74 0.32
N VAL A 220 52.10 6.62 -0.34
CA VAL A 220 50.83 5.90 -0.30
C VAL A 220 50.46 5.61 1.16
N LYS A 221 49.51 6.38 1.70
CA LYS A 221 48.73 5.96 2.86
C LYS A 221 47.61 5.08 2.34
N ASN A 222 47.65 3.80 2.74
CA ASN A 222 46.52 2.90 2.67
C ASN A 222 45.41 3.45 3.58
N THR A 223 44.59 4.35 3.07
CA THR A 223 43.31 4.71 3.65
C THR A 223 42.25 4.01 2.82
N ASP A 224 41.61 3.02 3.46
CA ASP A 224 40.32 2.39 3.17
C ASP A 224 39.76 2.61 1.77
N GLU A 225 39.64 1.53 1.00
CA GLU A 225 38.95 1.52 -0.30
C GLU A 225 37.54 2.13 -0.14
N GLU A 226 37.40 3.43 -0.45
CA GLU A 226 36.08 4.08 -0.55
C GLU A 226 35.24 3.24 -1.51
N ALA A 227 34.13 2.70 -1.01
CA ALA A 227 33.24 1.85 -1.78
C ALA A 227 32.89 2.55 -3.12
N PRO A 228 32.99 1.83 -4.25
CA PRO A 228 32.83 2.43 -5.56
C PRO A 228 31.39 2.95 -5.70
N MET A 229 31.21 4.22 -6.09
CA MET A 229 29.88 4.83 -6.13
C MET A 229 29.12 4.40 -7.39
N PRO A 230 27.82 4.11 -7.32
CA PRO A 230 27.04 3.74 -8.49
C PRO A 230 26.93 4.91 -9.48
N SER A 231 27.03 4.61 -10.78
CA SER A 231 26.91 5.63 -11.83
C SER A 231 25.49 6.20 -11.92
N ASN A 232 25.34 7.35 -12.59
CA ASN A 232 24.01 7.96 -12.83
C ASN A 232 23.05 7.00 -13.56
N ILE A 233 23.59 6.18 -14.47
CA ILE A 233 22.83 5.20 -15.24
C ILE A 233 22.33 4.10 -14.31
N THR A 234 23.21 3.52 -13.50
CA THR A 234 22.88 2.50 -12.48
C THR A 234 21.80 3.00 -11.53
N ILE A 235 21.98 4.19 -10.94
CA ILE A 235 21.00 4.81 -10.05
C ILE A 235 19.64 4.97 -10.77
N CYS A 236 19.65 5.40 -12.03
CA CYS A 236 18.41 5.58 -12.80
C CYS A 236 17.66 4.26 -12.98
N TYR A 237 18.33 3.16 -13.34
CA TYR A 237 17.67 1.85 -13.48
C TYR A 237 17.06 1.37 -12.18
N TYR A 238 17.83 1.40 -11.09
CA TYR A 238 17.40 0.95 -9.77
C TYR A 238 16.26 1.80 -9.19
N LEU A 239 16.35 3.13 -9.27
CA LEU A 239 15.26 4.01 -8.81
C LEU A 239 14.01 3.87 -9.70
N SER A 240 14.17 3.66 -11.01
CA SER A 240 13.02 3.49 -11.91
C SER A 240 12.21 2.25 -11.57
N ILE A 241 12.85 1.10 -11.30
CA ILE A 241 12.12 -0.11 -10.90
C ILE A 241 11.51 0.01 -9.49
N ALA A 242 12.19 0.66 -8.54
CA ALA A 242 11.65 0.87 -7.21
C ALA A 242 10.39 1.74 -7.25
N TYR A 243 10.46 2.90 -7.91
CA TYR A 243 9.32 3.81 -8.00
C TYR A 243 8.20 3.23 -8.86
N ALA A 244 8.54 2.47 -9.90
CA ALA A 244 7.54 1.77 -10.70
C ALA A 244 6.79 0.69 -9.93
N SER A 245 7.46 -0.04 -9.04
CA SER A 245 6.77 -1.01 -8.18
C SER A 245 5.79 -0.29 -7.23
N THR A 246 6.22 0.81 -6.62
CA THR A 246 5.37 1.62 -5.74
C THR A 246 4.13 2.17 -6.45
N LEU A 247 4.30 2.74 -7.65
CA LEU A 247 3.19 3.24 -8.46
C LEU A 247 2.31 2.11 -8.97
N GLY A 248 2.88 1.01 -9.45
CA GLY A 248 2.15 -0.16 -9.92
C GLY A 248 1.21 -0.74 -8.88
N GLY A 249 1.65 -0.81 -7.61
CA GLY A 249 0.83 -1.26 -6.48
C GLY A 249 -0.46 -0.45 -6.29
N CYS A 250 -0.48 0.82 -6.73
CA CYS A 250 -1.64 1.69 -6.61
C CYS A 250 -2.77 1.34 -7.59
N GLY A 251 -2.49 0.60 -8.67
CA GLY A 251 -3.46 0.36 -9.75
C GLY A 251 -4.63 -0.53 -9.37
N THR A 252 -4.49 -1.44 -8.40
CA THR A 252 -5.55 -2.38 -7.99
C THR A 252 -5.67 -2.46 -6.47
N LEU A 253 -6.80 -3.01 -5.98
CA LEU A 253 -7.01 -3.20 -4.54
C LEU A 253 -6.02 -4.19 -3.89
N VAL A 254 -5.50 -5.14 -4.68
CA VAL A 254 -4.59 -6.21 -4.22
C VAL A 254 -3.13 -5.76 -4.24
N GLY A 255 -2.76 -4.84 -5.15
CA GLY A 255 -1.36 -4.46 -5.38
C GLY A 255 -0.61 -3.99 -4.12
N THR A 256 -1.27 -3.20 -3.27
CA THR A 256 -0.71 -2.75 -1.99
C THR A 256 -1.66 -2.94 -0.82
N ALA A 257 -1.11 -3.25 0.35
CA ALA A 257 -1.85 -3.39 1.59
C ALA A 257 -2.58 -2.10 1.99
N THR A 258 -2.09 -0.92 1.60
CA THR A 258 -2.78 0.37 1.84
C THR A 258 -4.16 0.44 1.18
N ASN A 259 -4.27 -0.06 -0.05
CA ASN A 259 -5.55 -0.08 -0.78
C ASN A 259 -6.55 -1.03 -0.12
N SER A 260 -6.07 -2.15 0.40
CA SER A 260 -6.88 -3.09 1.17
C SER A 260 -7.29 -2.55 2.54
N ALA A 261 -6.38 -1.83 3.23
CA ALA A 261 -6.72 -1.10 4.47
C ALA A 261 -7.83 -0.09 4.21
N PHE A 262 -7.71 0.70 3.15
CA PHE A 262 -8.76 1.62 2.71
C PHE A 262 -10.09 0.91 2.49
N LYS A 263 -10.11 -0.15 1.67
CA LYS A 263 -11.36 -0.84 1.35
C LYS A 263 -12.05 -1.37 2.60
N GLY A 264 -11.31 -1.94 3.54
CA GLY A 264 -11.88 -2.49 4.77
C GLY A 264 -12.34 -1.42 5.78
N ILE A 265 -11.62 -0.30 5.89
CA ILE A 265 -12.04 0.84 6.71
C ILE A 265 -13.26 1.51 6.08
N PHE A 266 -13.23 1.80 4.79
CA PHE A 266 -14.32 2.41 4.04
C PHE A 266 -15.60 1.58 4.13
N ASP A 267 -15.53 0.24 3.99
CA ASP A 267 -16.68 -0.64 4.15
C ASP A 267 -17.26 -0.66 5.57
N SER A 268 -16.44 -0.42 6.60
CA SER A 268 -16.90 -0.33 8.01
C SER A 268 -17.58 1.00 8.31
N GLU A 269 -16.95 2.06 7.81
CA GLU A 269 -17.37 3.43 8.05
C GLU A 269 -18.62 3.77 7.22
N PHE A 270 -18.70 3.26 5.98
CA PHE A 270 -19.73 3.59 5.00
C PHE A 270 -20.35 2.32 4.35
N PRO A 271 -21.09 1.49 5.11
CA PRO A 271 -21.69 0.27 4.59
C PRO A 271 -22.62 0.48 3.39
N GLU A 272 -23.30 1.63 3.34
CA GLU A 272 -24.18 2.03 2.24
C GLU A 272 -23.42 2.29 0.92
N TYR A 273 -22.16 2.74 1.00
CA TYR A 273 -21.29 2.94 -0.17
C TYR A 273 -20.41 1.71 -0.47
N SER A 274 -20.51 0.63 0.31
CA SER A 274 -19.61 -0.52 0.18
C SER A 274 -19.62 -1.17 -1.22
N SER A 275 -20.74 -1.09 -1.94
CA SER A 275 -20.87 -1.63 -3.30
C SER A 275 -20.32 -0.68 -4.38
N SER A 276 -20.18 0.62 -4.10
CA SER A 276 -19.73 1.62 -5.08
C SER A 276 -18.22 1.57 -5.32
N VAL A 277 -17.45 1.12 -4.33
CA VAL A 277 -16.00 0.93 -4.44
C VAL A 277 -15.69 -0.56 -4.43
N ASN A 278 -15.96 -1.23 -5.54
CA ASN A 278 -15.54 -2.60 -5.78
C ASN A 278 -14.18 -2.67 -6.49
N PHE A 279 -13.65 -3.89 -6.66
CA PHE A 279 -12.40 -4.10 -7.39
C PHE A 279 -12.37 -3.40 -8.76
N PHE A 280 -13.44 -3.54 -9.55
CA PHE A 280 -13.55 -2.91 -10.87
C PHE A 280 -13.52 -1.38 -10.80
N TRP A 281 -14.35 -0.77 -9.96
CA TRP A 281 -14.45 0.69 -9.84
C TRP A 281 -13.18 1.31 -9.26
N PHE A 282 -12.55 0.64 -8.30
CA PHE A 282 -11.25 1.08 -7.79
C PHE A 282 -10.17 1.02 -8.88
N MET A 283 -10.12 -0.07 -9.65
CA MET A 283 -9.19 -0.19 -10.77
C MET A 283 -9.46 0.86 -11.85
N ALA A 284 -10.72 1.12 -12.18
CA ALA A 284 -11.12 2.13 -13.17
C ALA A 284 -10.72 3.55 -12.74
N TYR A 285 -10.80 3.86 -11.44
CA TYR A 285 -10.32 5.12 -10.89
C TYR A 285 -8.79 5.19 -10.85
N SER A 286 -8.10 4.18 -10.32
CA SER A 286 -6.68 4.24 -9.99
C SER A 286 -5.74 3.99 -11.17
N THR A 287 -6.15 3.16 -12.15
CA THR A 287 -5.26 2.74 -13.26
C THR A 287 -4.87 3.90 -14.19
N PRO A 288 -5.80 4.76 -14.66
CA PRO A 288 -5.41 5.84 -15.58
C PRO A 288 -4.45 6.88 -14.95
N PRO A 289 -4.71 7.39 -13.72
CA PRO A 289 -3.74 8.23 -13.02
C PRO A 289 -2.41 7.52 -12.77
N MET A 290 -2.42 6.23 -12.44
CA MET A 290 -1.20 5.43 -12.27
C MET A 290 -0.35 5.40 -13.55
N LEU A 291 -0.95 5.14 -14.72
CA LEU A 291 -0.23 5.13 -15.99
C LEU A 291 0.39 6.50 -16.31
N LEU A 292 -0.36 7.58 -16.05
CA LEU A 292 0.13 8.94 -16.23
C LEU A 292 1.27 9.26 -15.26
N MET A 293 1.11 8.96 -13.97
CA MET A 293 2.16 9.11 -12.95
C MET A 293 3.40 8.33 -13.35
N GLN A 294 3.25 7.08 -13.78
CA GLN A 294 4.37 6.23 -14.17
C GLN A 294 5.17 6.83 -15.33
N PHE A 295 4.47 7.30 -16.36
CA PHE A 295 5.11 7.90 -17.53
C PHE A 295 5.87 9.18 -17.15
N LEU A 296 5.24 10.08 -16.38
CA LEU A 296 5.87 11.33 -15.96
C LEU A 296 7.03 11.11 -14.98
N VAL A 297 6.91 10.15 -14.06
CA VAL A 297 8.00 9.77 -13.14
C VAL A 297 9.17 9.19 -13.92
N TRP A 298 8.91 8.32 -14.88
CA TRP A 298 9.95 7.83 -15.79
C TRP A 298 10.63 8.99 -16.51
N MET A 299 9.88 9.91 -17.13
CA MET A 299 10.47 11.09 -17.78
C MET A 299 11.30 11.93 -16.79
N SER A 300 10.81 12.16 -15.58
CA SER A 300 11.53 12.92 -14.55
C SER A 300 12.88 12.28 -14.23
N LEU A 301 12.94 10.96 -14.06
CA LEU A 301 14.20 10.27 -13.79
C LEU A 301 15.15 10.32 -14.99
N GLN A 302 14.61 10.24 -16.21
CA GLN A 302 15.38 10.39 -17.44
C GLN A 302 15.99 11.79 -17.61
N ILE A 303 15.27 12.83 -17.18
CA ILE A 303 15.78 14.21 -17.19
C ILE A 303 16.87 14.38 -16.14
N THR A 304 16.65 13.88 -14.92
CA THR A 304 17.58 14.03 -13.79
C THR A 304 18.88 13.25 -13.99
N PHE A 305 18.81 12.00 -14.47
CA PHE A 305 19.98 11.10 -14.51
C PHE A 305 20.52 10.81 -15.91
N MET A 306 19.68 10.84 -16.96
CA MET A 306 20.09 10.49 -18.34
C MET A 306 20.08 11.69 -19.32
N GLY A 307 19.87 12.92 -18.80
CA GLY A 307 20.02 14.16 -19.57
C GLY A 307 19.09 14.31 -20.79
N MET A 308 17.87 13.78 -20.73
CA MET A 308 16.93 13.73 -21.89
C MET A 308 16.71 15.09 -22.60
N PHE A 309 16.80 16.20 -21.88
CA PHE A 309 16.69 17.57 -22.42
C PHE A 309 17.97 18.41 -22.23
N ARG A 310 19.12 17.76 -22.02
CA ARG A 310 20.44 18.39 -21.89
C ARG A 310 21.44 17.69 -22.81
N PRO A 311 21.32 17.84 -24.14
CA PRO A 311 22.12 17.09 -25.12
C PRO A 311 23.65 17.35 -25.01
N ASN A 312 24.05 18.51 -24.47
CA ASN A 312 25.45 18.86 -24.27
C ASN A 312 26.05 18.33 -22.95
N SER A 313 25.24 17.74 -22.06
CA SER A 313 25.69 17.19 -20.78
C SER A 313 26.49 15.90 -20.98
N GLU A 314 27.50 15.68 -20.14
CA GLU A 314 28.29 14.43 -20.10
C GLU A 314 27.39 13.18 -19.97
N ALA A 315 26.31 13.27 -19.18
CA ALA A 315 25.35 12.17 -19.02
C ALA A 315 24.63 11.82 -20.33
N ALA A 316 24.26 12.82 -21.14
CA ALA A 316 23.59 12.58 -22.42
C ALA A 316 24.55 12.00 -23.46
N LYS A 317 25.81 12.46 -23.46
CA LYS A 317 26.86 11.92 -24.34
C LYS A 317 27.18 10.47 -24.00
N ALA A 318 27.29 10.12 -22.71
CA ALA A 318 27.51 8.75 -22.25
C ALA A 318 26.38 7.81 -22.69
N VAL A 319 25.11 8.22 -22.53
CA VAL A 319 23.94 7.42 -22.94
C VAL A 319 23.83 7.24 -24.45
N ASN A 320 24.17 8.28 -25.24
CA ASN A 320 24.14 8.20 -26.70
C ASN A 320 25.27 7.32 -27.25
N LEU A 321 26.48 7.44 -26.71
CA LEU A 321 27.61 6.56 -27.04
C LEU A 321 27.25 5.09 -26.76
N ALA A 322 26.71 4.85 -25.57
CA ALA A 322 26.29 3.53 -25.10
C ALA A 322 25.12 2.91 -25.88
N SER A 323 24.28 3.72 -26.54
CA SER A 323 23.16 3.22 -27.35
C SER A 323 23.62 2.60 -28.68
N SER A 324 24.87 2.79 -29.07
CA SER A 324 25.45 2.27 -30.33
C SER A 324 25.82 0.78 -30.25
N GLY A 325 26.05 0.23 -29.05
CA GLY A 325 26.40 -1.20 -28.83
C GLY A 325 25.21 -2.16 -28.63
N SER A 326 23.99 -1.70 -28.92
CA SER A 326 22.73 -2.35 -28.48
C SER A 326 22.48 -3.77 -29.02
N THR A 327 23.15 -4.17 -30.11
CA THR A 327 22.94 -5.47 -30.76
C THR A 327 23.45 -6.64 -29.91
N ASN A 328 24.53 -6.44 -29.14
CA ASN A 328 25.09 -7.50 -28.28
C ASN A 328 24.31 -7.66 -26.97
N THR A 329 23.82 -6.56 -26.38
CA THR A 329 22.89 -6.62 -25.23
C THR A 329 21.63 -7.42 -25.57
N MET A 330 21.08 -7.25 -26.79
CA MET A 330 19.94 -8.04 -27.26
C MET A 330 20.28 -9.54 -27.37
N LYS A 331 21.51 -9.90 -27.76
CA LYS A 331 21.93 -11.32 -27.82
C LYS A 331 21.89 -11.95 -26.43
N VAL A 332 22.43 -11.29 -25.41
CA VAL A 332 22.42 -11.83 -24.04
C VAL A 332 20.99 -11.99 -23.50
N ILE A 333 20.12 -10.99 -23.73
CA ILE A 333 18.70 -11.08 -23.33
C ILE A 333 18.00 -12.24 -24.05
N LYS A 334 18.34 -12.48 -25.32
CA LYS A 334 17.82 -13.60 -26.10
C LYS A 334 18.36 -14.96 -25.61
N GLU A 335 19.62 -15.01 -25.21
CA GLU A 335 20.25 -16.17 -24.56
C GLU A 335 19.57 -16.51 -23.24
N THR A 336 19.38 -15.52 -22.36
CA THR A 336 18.69 -15.65 -21.07
C THR A 336 17.22 -16.02 -21.23
N TYR A 337 16.55 -15.54 -22.28
CA TYR A 337 15.19 -15.99 -22.60
C TYR A 337 15.17 -17.44 -23.11
N ARG A 338 16.14 -17.84 -23.94
CA ARG A 338 16.27 -19.22 -24.43
C ARG A 338 16.61 -20.20 -23.31
N SER A 339 17.39 -19.79 -22.31
CA SER A 339 17.76 -20.63 -21.16
C SER A 339 16.58 -20.98 -20.25
N LEU A 340 15.46 -20.24 -20.33
CA LEU A 340 14.21 -20.59 -19.65
C LEU A 340 13.50 -21.82 -20.27
N GLY A 341 13.90 -22.25 -21.46
CA GLY A 341 13.26 -23.37 -22.17
C GLY A 341 11.85 -23.06 -22.70
N PRO A 342 11.15 -24.05 -23.25
CA PRO A 342 9.78 -23.88 -23.75
C PRO A 342 8.79 -23.60 -22.61
N ILE A 343 7.64 -22.99 -22.94
CA ILE A 343 6.58 -22.70 -21.97
C ILE A 343 6.07 -24.02 -21.38
N THR A 344 6.20 -24.16 -20.06
CA THR A 344 5.77 -25.36 -19.33
C THR A 344 4.25 -25.35 -19.07
N PHE A 345 3.68 -26.52 -18.77
CA PHE A 345 2.27 -26.60 -18.37
C PHE A 345 1.99 -25.74 -17.12
N HIS A 346 2.91 -25.74 -16.16
CA HIS A 346 2.83 -24.90 -14.97
C HIS A 346 2.72 -23.41 -15.30
N GLU A 347 3.56 -22.90 -16.21
CA GLU A 347 3.47 -21.50 -16.68
C GLU A 347 2.11 -21.20 -17.31
N ARG A 348 1.63 -22.09 -18.18
CA ARG A 348 0.34 -21.92 -18.89
C ARG A 348 -0.85 -21.98 -17.93
N ALA A 349 -0.89 -22.95 -17.03
CA ALA A 349 -1.96 -23.13 -16.06
C ALA A 349 -2.02 -21.97 -15.06
N SER A 350 -0.88 -21.55 -14.51
CA SER A 350 -0.81 -20.38 -13.63
C SER A 350 -1.22 -19.09 -14.34
N GLY A 351 -0.79 -18.90 -15.60
CA GLY A 351 -1.20 -17.74 -16.41
C GLY A 351 -2.70 -17.73 -16.70
N PHE A 352 -3.28 -18.89 -17.03
CA PHE A 352 -4.72 -19.03 -17.25
C PHE A 352 -5.51 -18.72 -15.97
N LEU A 353 -5.15 -19.33 -14.83
CA LEU A 353 -5.84 -19.08 -13.55
C LEU A 353 -5.73 -17.62 -13.11
N PHE A 354 -4.59 -16.99 -13.38
CA PHE A 354 -4.41 -15.57 -13.11
C PHE A 354 -5.32 -14.68 -13.97
N ILE A 355 -5.34 -14.89 -15.28
CA ILE A 355 -6.26 -14.16 -16.18
C ILE A 355 -7.71 -14.42 -15.80
N PHE A 356 -8.05 -15.67 -15.48
CA PHE A 356 -9.38 -16.06 -15.03
C PHE A 356 -9.77 -15.35 -13.72
N ALA A 357 -8.85 -15.22 -12.76
CA ALA A 357 -9.07 -14.44 -11.54
C ALA A 357 -9.38 -12.96 -11.83
N VAL A 358 -8.60 -12.33 -12.72
CA VAL A 358 -8.82 -10.93 -13.12
C VAL A 358 -10.19 -10.76 -13.79
N LEU A 359 -10.57 -11.67 -14.68
CA LEU A 359 -11.89 -11.66 -15.31
C LEU A 359 -13.01 -11.81 -14.29
N LEU A 360 -12.87 -12.74 -13.33
CA LEU A 360 -13.85 -12.88 -12.26
C LEU A 360 -13.98 -11.63 -11.39
N TYR A 361 -12.88 -10.94 -11.07
CA TYR A 361 -12.98 -9.67 -10.33
C TYR A 361 -13.74 -8.60 -11.12
N ILE A 362 -13.43 -8.42 -12.40
CA ILE A 362 -14.06 -7.41 -13.27
C ILE A 362 -15.54 -7.72 -13.47
N LEU A 363 -15.87 -8.98 -13.74
CA LEU A 363 -17.22 -9.42 -14.07
C LEU A 363 -18.10 -9.69 -12.83
N ARG A 364 -17.58 -9.51 -11.61
CA ARG A 364 -18.35 -9.78 -10.37
C ARG A 364 -19.56 -8.89 -10.24
N LYS A 365 -19.36 -7.57 -10.39
CA LYS A 365 -20.42 -6.56 -10.33
C LYS A 365 -19.98 -5.29 -11.06
N PRO A 366 -19.85 -5.35 -12.39
CA PRO A 366 -19.31 -4.24 -13.19
C PRO A 366 -20.23 -3.01 -13.25
N GLY A 367 -21.49 -3.12 -12.81
CA GLY A 367 -22.44 -2.01 -12.72
C GLY A 367 -23.27 -1.77 -13.98
N PHE A 368 -22.74 -2.07 -15.17
CA PHE A 368 -23.47 -1.92 -16.45
C PHE A 368 -24.22 -3.17 -16.91
N MET A 369 -23.85 -4.35 -16.38
CA MET A 369 -24.53 -5.62 -16.62
C MET A 369 -24.65 -6.40 -15.31
N PRO A 370 -25.64 -7.29 -15.16
CA PRO A 370 -25.70 -8.17 -14.00
C PRO A 370 -24.40 -9.00 -13.95
N GLY A 371 -23.66 -8.87 -12.86
CA GLY A 371 -22.42 -9.60 -12.69
C GLY A 371 -22.70 -11.04 -12.28
N TRP A 372 -21.68 -11.90 -12.37
CA TRP A 372 -21.85 -13.33 -12.05
C TRP A 372 -22.31 -13.56 -10.59
N ALA A 373 -21.98 -12.65 -9.68
CA ALA A 373 -22.40 -12.71 -8.28
C ALA A 373 -23.92 -12.56 -8.13
N ASP A 374 -24.51 -11.63 -8.89
CA ASP A 374 -25.96 -11.36 -8.85
C ASP A 374 -26.76 -12.47 -9.57
N VAL A 375 -26.16 -13.15 -10.55
CA VAL A 375 -26.77 -14.29 -11.26
C VAL A 375 -26.75 -15.57 -10.43
N LEU A 376 -25.70 -15.80 -9.66
CA LEU A 376 -25.51 -17.06 -8.93
C LEU A 376 -26.34 -17.12 -7.64
N THR A 377 -26.38 -16.02 -6.86
CA THR A 377 -27.04 -16.00 -5.55
C THR A 377 -27.64 -14.65 -5.22
N ALA A 378 -28.76 -14.65 -4.50
CA ALA A 378 -29.32 -13.42 -3.90
C ALA A 378 -28.53 -12.90 -2.68
N MET A 379 -27.55 -13.67 -2.19
CA MET A 379 -26.71 -13.29 -1.05
C MET A 379 -25.62 -12.30 -1.48
N LYS A 380 -25.19 -11.42 -0.57
CA LYS A 380 -24.13 -10.43 -0.84
C LYS A 380 -22.76 -11.12 -0.96
N VAL A 381 -22.36 -11.44 -2.19
CA VAL A 381 -21.01 -11.96 -2.50
C VAL A 381 -20.04 -10.79 -2.72
N LYS A 382 -18.92 -10.81 -2.00
CA LYS A 382 -17.83 -9.83 -2.13
C LYS A 382 -16.59 -10.41 -2.85
N ASP A 383 -15.51 -9.63 -2.97
CA ASP A 383 -14.39 -9.85 -3.91
C ASP A 383 -13.46 -10.98 -3.41
N GLY A 384 -13.37 -11.16 -2.10
CA GLY A 384 -12.53 -12.17 -1.45
C GLY A 384 -12.98 -13.61 -1.72
N VAL A 385 -14.23 -13.83 -2.10
CA VAL A 385 -14.70 -15.15 -2.56
C VAL A 385 -13.98 -15.54 -3.85
N THR A 386 -13.80 -14.60 -4.78
CA THR A 386 -13.03 -14.82 -6.02
C THR A 386 -11.60 -15.22 -5.70
N SER A 387 -10.94 -14.47 -4.80
CA SER A 387 -9.55 -14.71 -4.43
C SER A 387 -9.38 -16.12 -3.84
N MET A 388 -10.22 -16.47 -2.87
CA MET A 388 -10.14 -17.77 -2.20
C MET A 388 -10.48 -18.93 -3.13
N PHE A 389 -11.47 -18.75 -4.00
CA PHE A 389 -11.82 -19.77 -5.00
C PHE A 389 -10.63 -20.10 -5.91
N ILE A 390 -9.92 -19.10 -6.42
CA ILE A 390 -8.76 -19.31 -7.28
C ILE A 390 -7.60 -19.95 -6.51
N VAL A 391 -7.35 -19.54 -5.26
CA VAL A 391 -6.32 -20.17 -4.42
C VAL A 391 -6.61 -21.65 -4.20
N ILE A 392 -7.86 -22.00 -3.89
CA ILE A 392 -8.27 -23.40 -3.73
C ILE A 392 -8.04 -24.17 -5.04
N LEU A 393 -8.41 -23.59 -6.20
CA LEU A 393 -8.12 -24.21 -7.50
C LEU A 393 -6.62 -24.40 -7.75
N MET A 394 -5.77 -23.43 -7.39
CA MET A 394 -4.31 -23.53 -7.53
C MET A 394 -3.70 -24.62 -6.61
N ILE A 395 -4.32 -24.90 -5.47
CA ILE A 395 -3.89 -25.98 -4.56
C ILE A 395 -4.37 -27.35 -5.07
N ILE A 396 -5.52 -27.42 -5.75
CA ILE A 396 -6.08 -28.68 -6.27
C ILE A 396 -5.42 -29.07 -7.61
N LEU A 397 -5.16 -28.11 -8.50
CA LEU A 397 -4.67 -28.41 -9.85
C LEU A 397 -3.21 -28.84 -9.87
N PRO A 398 -2.85 -29.88 -10.66
CA PRO A 398 -1.48 -30.38 -10.74
C PRO A 398 -0.55 -29.43 -11.52
N MET A 399 0.72 -29.41 -11.15
CA MET A 399 1.77 -28.61 -11.78
C MET A 399 2.22 -29.16 -13.15
N SER A 400 2.09 -30.48 -13.35
CA SER A 400 2.45 -31.14 -14.60
C SER A 400 1.36 -32.12 -15.04
N THR A 401 1.27 -32.34 -16.35
CA THR A 401 0.34 -33.32 -16.94
C THR A 401 0.94 -34.72 -16.97
N ASP A 402 1.85 -35.06 -16.05
CA ASP A 402 2.47 -36.39 -16.03
C ASP A 402 1.45 -37.50 -15.79
N PHE A 403 0.31 -37.19 -15.14
CA PHE A 403 -0.81 -38.11 -15.00
C PHE A 403 -1.43 -38.52 -16.36
N LEU A 404 -1.37 -37.67 -17.39
CA LEU A 404 -1.87 -38.03 -18.73
C LEU A 404 -0.98 -39.05 -19.43
N LYS A 405 0.29 -39.20 -19.01
CA LYS A 405 1.19 -40.23 -19.55
C LYS A 405 0.70 -41.64 -19.21
N PHE A 406 -0.04 -41.83 -18.12
CA PHE A 406 -0.67 -43.12 -17.79
C PHE A 406 -1.72 -43.58 -18.81
N PHE A 407 -2.31 -42.65 -19.56
CA PHE A 407 -3.29 -42.95 -20.61
C PHE A 407 -2.68 -42.86 -22.02
N SER A 408 -1.38 -42.58 -22.14
CA SER A 408 -0.69 -42.46 -23.43
C SER A 408 -0.04 -43.78 -23.82
N SER A 409 -0.26 -44.23 -25.05
CA SER A 409 0.27 -45.50 -25.57
C SER A 409 1.81 -45.54 -25.70
N ASN A 410 2.51 -44.42 -25.50
CA ASN A 410 3.94 -44.28 -25.76
C ASN A 410 4.82 -44.33 -24.50
N ALA A 411 4.25 -44.51 -23.30
CA ALA A 411 5.00 -44.46 -22.05
C ALA A 411 5.43 -45.87 -21.57
N SER A 412 6.69 -46.01 -21.15
CA SER A 412 7.24 -47.28 -20.64
C SER A 412 6.73 -47.59 -19.23
N TYR A 413 6.55 -48.87 -18.90
CA TYR A 413 6.09 -49.31 -17.57
C TYR A 413 7.05 -48.87 -16.44
N GLU A 414 8.37 -48.84 -16.69
CA GLU A 414 9.35 -48.34 -15.72
C GLU A 414 9.20 -46.83 -15.45
N GLU A 415 8.87 -46.04 -16.46
CA GLU A 415 8.60 -44.60 -16.30
C GLU A 415 7.33 -44.35 -15.50
N LEU A 416 6.29 -45.16 -15.70
CA LEU A 416 5.05 -45.11 -14.92
C LEU A 416 5.26 -45.54 -13.47
N ALA A 417 6.06 -46.58 -13.22
CA ALA A 417 6.36 -47.06 -11.88
C ALA A 417 7.23 -46.07 -11.06
N ALA A 418 8.08 -45.29 -11.74
CA ALA A 418 8.89 -44.24 -11.12
C ALA A 418 8.14 -42.89 -10.97
N ALA A 419 6.96 -42.74 -11.59
CA ALA A 419 6.21 -41.49 -11.56
C ALA A 419 5.64 -41.20 -10.17
N LYS A 420 6.05 -40.08 -9.58
CA LYS A 420 5.48 -39.56 -8.33
C LYS A 420 4.27 -38.65 -8.64
N PRO A 421 3.30 -38.52 -7.72
CA PRO A 421 2.21 -37.56 -7.87
C PRO A 421 2.79 -36.17 -8.15
N SER A 422 2.34 -35.55 -9.24
CA SER A 422 2.75 -34.19 -9.56
C SER A 422 2.33 -33.26 -8.41
N PRO A 423 3.21 -32.40 -7.89
CA PRO A 423 2.80 -31.42 -6.89
C PRO A 423 1.72 -30.51 -7.47
N SER A 424 0.92 -29.89 -6.61
CA SER A 424 -0.03 -28.85 -7.02
C SER A 424 0.70 -27.63 -7.59
N ILE A 425 0.00 -26.79 -8.37
CA ILE A 425 0.54 -25.52 -8.88
C ILE A 425 1.13 -24.70 -7.72
N VAL A 426 0.41 -24.67 -6.58
CA VAL A 426 0.87 -24.06 -5.34
C VAL A 426 0.73 -25.03 -4.18
N THR A 427 1.82 -25.26 -3.44
CA THR A 427 1.78 -26.05 -2.20
C THR A 427 1.68 -25.13 -0.99
N TRP A 428 1.12 -25.65 0.11
CA TRP A 428 1.00 -24.88 1.37
C TRP A 428 2.36 -24.40 1.90
N ASN A 429 3.43 -25.19 1.72
CA ASN A 429 4.77 -24.79 2.15
C ASN A 429 5.26 -23.53 1.44
N ILE A 430 4.99 -23.40 0.14
CA ILE A 430 5.33 -22.20 -0.63
C ILE A 430 4.55 -20.99 -0.11
N LEU A 431 3.26 -21.17 0.20
CA LEU A 431 2.43 -20.09 0.76
C LEU A 431 2.88 -19.70 2.16
N LYS A 432 3.22 -20.66 3.00
CA LYS A 432 3.74 -20.41 4.35
C LYS A 432 5.01 -19.55 4.32
N GLU A 433 5.91 -19.83 3.40
CA GLU A 433 7.20 -19.14 3.28
C GLU A 433 7.09 -17.78 2.60
N LYS A 434 6.33 -17.69 1.49
CA LYS A 434 6.26 -16.47 0.67
C LYS A 434 5.29 -15.42 1.18
N ILE A 435 4.29 -15.81 1.96
CA ILE A 435 3.23 -14.89 2.40
C ILE A 435 3.61 -14.21 3.72
N PRO A 436 3.61 -12.87 3.77
CA PRO A 436 3.84 -12.14 5.02
C PRO A 436 2.57 -12.13 5.88
N TRP A 437 2.33 -13.21 6.63
CA TRP A 437 1.14 -13.38 7.50
C TRP A 437 0.92 -12.24 8.50
N GLY A 438 1.98 -11.51 8.86
CA GLY A 438 1.88 -10.30 9.69
C GLY A 438 0.97 -9.20 9.11
N LEU A 439 0.81 -9.14 7.78
CA LEU A 439 -0.08 -8.15 7.14
C LEU A 439 -1.56 -8.38 7.49
N LEU A 440 -1.97 -9.63 7.76
CA LEU A 440 -3.33 -9.95 8.19
C LEU A 440 -3.66 -9.22 9.51
N PHE A 441 -2.75 -9.32 10.49
CA PHE A 441 -2.89 -8.62 11.76
C PHE A 441 -2.79 -7.11 11.58
N LEU A 442 -1.90 -6.64 10.71
CA LEU A 442 -1.71 -5.22 10.45
C LEU A 442 -3.00 -4.54 9.95
N LEU A 443 -3.65 -5.14 8.96
CA LEU A 443 -4.93 -4.65 8.43
C LEU A 443 -6.06 -4.83 9.46
N GLY A 444 -6.12 -5.98 10.12
CA GLY A 444 -7.12 -6.25 11.16
C GLY A 444 -7.08 -5.28 12.33
N GLY A 445 -5.89 -4.85 12.77
CA GLY A 445 -5.73 -3.83 13.81
C GLY A 445 -6.34 -2.48 13.41
N GLY A 446 -6.14 -2.05 12.15
CA GLY A 446 -6.77 -0.84 11.61
C GLY A 446 -8.30 -0.95 11.54
N PHE A 447 -8.82 -2.12 11.16
CA PHE A 447 -10.26 -2.38 11.12
C PHE A 447 -10.88 -2.39 12.52
N ALA A 448 -10.17 -2.94 13.50
CA ALA A 448 -10.57 -2.88 14.90
C ALA A 448 -10.61 -1.43 15.36
N LEU A 449 -9.56 -0.63 15.12
CA LEU A 449 -9.55 0.79 15.48
C LEU A 449 -10.73 1.58 14.89
N ALA A 450 -11.06 1.34 13.61
CA ALA A 450 -12.23 1.97 12.98
C ALA A 450 -13.53 1.57 13.68
N GLU A 451 -13.76 0.26 13.89
CA GLU A 451 -14.98 -0.23 14.55
C GLU A 451 -15.10 0.24 16.00
N GLY A 452 -13.99 0.23 16.75
CA GLY A 452 -13.93 0.74 18.12
C GLY A 452 -14.23 2.24 18.17
N SER A 453 -13.63 3.02 17.28
CA SER A 453 -13.83 4.48 17.22
C SER A 453 -15.28 4.84 16.90
N LYS A 454 -15.94 4.06 16.03
CA LYS A 454 -17.35 4.20 15.70
C LYS A 454 -18.24 3.81 16.88
N ALA A 455 -17.99 2.64 17.49
CA ALA A 455 -18.78 2.13 18.61
C ALA A 455 -18.74 3.04 19.84
N THR A 456 -17.60 3.68 20.12
CA THR A 456 -17.45 4.56 21.28
C THR A 456 -17.81 6.02 21.03
N GLY A 457 -18.13 6.40 19.79
CA GLY A 457 -18.38 7.80 19.42
C GLY A 457 -17.12 8.68 19.33
N LEU A 458 -15.91 8.10 19.41
CA LEU A 458 -14.64 8.81 19.25
C LEU A 458 -14.57 9.48 17.86
N SER A 459 -15.07 8.77 16.86
CA SER A 459 -15.24 9.25 15.48
C SER A 459 -15.99 10.59 15.41
N SER A 460 -17.07 10.74 16.19
CA SER A 460 -17.85 11.99 16.25
C SER A 460 -17.09 13.10 16.98
N MET A 461 -16.34 12.78 18.03
CA MET A 461 -15.54 13.76 18.78
C MET A 461 -14.46 14.37 17.89
N ILE A 462 -13.69 13.53 17.18
CA ILE A 462 -12.66 13.98 16.24
C ILE A 462 -13.30 14.84 15.14
N GLY A 463 -14.46 14.43 14.61
CA GLY A 463 -15.20 15.21 13.62
C GLY A 463 -15.59 16.61 14.13
N SER A 464 -16.07 16.71 15.37
CA SER A 464 -16.46 18.02 15.96
C SER A 464 -15.30 19.00 16.06
N SER A 465 -14.09 18.51 16.38
CA SER A 465 -12.87 19.34 16.41
C SER A 465 -12.44 19.84 15.03
N LEU A 466 -12.89 19.18 13.96
CA LEU A 466 -12.58 19.54 12.57
C LEU A 466 -13.61 20.48 11.93
N GLN A 467 -14.67 20.89 12.65
CA GLN A 467 -15.69 21.80 12.12
C GLN A 467 -15.14 23.17 11.69
N GLY A 468 -14.01 23.62 12.28
CA GLY A 468 -13.34 24.85 11.86
C GLY A 468 -12.88 24.86 10.39
N LEU A 469 -12.78 23.68 9.75
CA LEU A 469 -12.44 23.54 8.33
C LEU A 469 -13.64 23.63 7.38
N ALA A 470 -14.88 23.65 7.89
CA ALA A 470 -16.10 23.61 7.08
C ALA A 470 -16.32 24.84 6.18
N GLY A 471 -15.61 25.95 6.42
CA GLY A 471 -15.66 27.15 5.58
C GLY A 471 -14.61 27.21 4.46
N GLN A 472 -13.71 26.22 4.38
CA GLN A 472 -12.62 26.23 3.39
C GLN A 472 -13.04 25.51 2.10
N PRO A 473 -12.50 25.92 0.93
CA PRO A 473 -12.81 25.24 -0.31
C PRO A 473 -12.28 23.80 -0.29
N HIS A 474 -13.13 22.84 -0.67
CA HIS A 474 -12.83 21.39 -0.56
C HIS A 474 -11.53 20.96 -1.26
N TRP A 475 -11.18 21.60 -2.39
CA TRP A 475 -9.94 21.32 -3.11
C TRP A 475 -8.67 21.66 -2.31
N LEU A 476 -8.74 22.70 -1.47
CA LEU A 476 -7.64 23.11 -0.61
C LEU A 476 -7.48 22.14 0.55
N VAL A 477 -8.61 21.70 1.14
CA VAL A 477 -8.61 20.67 2.19
C VAL A 477 -7.95 19.39 1.66
N LEU A 478 -8.33 18.95 0.45
CA LEU A 478 -7.71 17.78 -0.19
C LEU A 478 -6.20 17.95 -0.39
N LEU A 479 -5.75 19.12 -0.86
CA LEU A 479 -4.33 19.40 -1.07
C LEU A 479 -3.53 19.27 0.24
N VAL A 480 -4.04 19.87 1.32
CA VAL A 480 -3.40 19.81 2.65
C VAL A 480 -3.33 18.36 3.14
N VAL A 481 -4.41 17.60 3.00
CA VAL A 481 -4.44 16.18 3.40
C VAL A 481 -3.40 15.37 2.63
N VAL A 482 -3.33 15.52 1.30
CA VAL A 482 -2.35 14.81 0.47
C VAL A 482 -0.93 15.18 0.87
N LEU A 483 -0.63 16.47 1.06
CA LEU A 483 0.72 16.93 1.45
C LEU A 483 1.15 16.39 2.82
N VAL A 484 0.26 16.43 3.81
CA VAL A 484 0.55 15.92 5.16
C VAL A 484 0.81 14.43 5.14
N ILE A 485 -0.06 13.65 4.49
CA ILE A 485 0.11 12.18 4.40
C ILE A 485 1.39 11.84 3.66
N GLN A 486 1.66 12.52 2.55
CA GLN A 486 2.88 12.31 1.78
C GLN A 486 4.15 12.70 2.54
N PHE A 487 4.10 13.67 3.45
CA PHE A 487 5.25 13.98 4.29
C PHE A 487 5.49 12.87 5.31
N ILE A 488 4.43 12.43 6.01
CA ILE A 488 4.52 11.39 7.05
C ILE A 488 4.98 10.06 6.45
N THR A 489 4.54 9.71 5.24
CA THR A 489 4.87 8.43 4.60
C THR A 489 6.33 8.23 4.24
N GLU A 490 7.14 9.29 4.25
CA GLU A 490 8.58 9.13 4.08
C GLU A 490 9.24 8.48 5.31
N PHE A 491 8.65 8.65 6.49
CA PHE A 491 9.26 8.24 7.78
C PHE A 491 8.59 7.03 8.43
N THR A 492 7.43 6.59 7.93
CA THR A 492 6.61 5.56 8.57
C THR A 492 5.99 4.64 7.53
N SER A 493 5.73 3.39 7.91
CA SER A 493 5.03 2.42 7.07
C SER A 493 3.71 2.94 6.49
N ASN A 494 3.57 2.79 5.16
CA ASN A 494 2.39 3.18 4.37
C ASN A 494 1.06 2.69 4.97
N VAL A 495 1.01 1.43 5.41
CA VAL A 495 -0.22 0.80 5.94
C VAL A 495 -0.59 1.34 7.31
N ALA A 496 0.41 1.59 8.15
CA ALA A 496 0.19 2.19 9.46
C ALA A 496 -0.43 3.59 9.34
N ILE A 497 0.08 4.43 8.45
CA ILE A 497 -0.46 5.77 8.21
C ILE A 497 -1.89 5.68 7.67
N ALA A 498 -2.16 4.77 6.74
CA ALA A 498 -3.52 4.55 6.23
C ALA A 498 -4.49 4.18 7.38
N ASN A 499 -4.10 3.24 8.24
CA ASN A 499 -4.90 2.82 9.40
C ASN A 499 -5.17 3.95 10.40
N LEU A 500 -4.25 4.91 10.55
CA LEU A 500 -4.41 6.06 11.45
C LEU A 500 -5.22 7.20 10.83
N THR A 501 -4.95 7.51 9.56
CA THR A 501 -5.48 8.72 8.92
C THR A 501 -6.85 8.50 8.29
N LEU A 502 -7.12 7.32 7.71
CA LEU A 502 -8.38 7.08 7.00
C LEU A 502 -9.63 7.14 7.88
N PRO A 503 -9.64 6.62 9.13
CA PRO A 503 -10.78 6.82 10.03
C PRO A 503 -11.02 8.30 10.36
N VAL A 504 -9.96 9.11 10.50
CA VAL A 504 -10.07 10.56 10.73
C VAL A 504 -10.67 11.25 9.50
N LEU A 505 -10.21 10.90 8.29
CA LEU A 505 -10.73 11.45 7.04
C LEU A 505 -12.18 11.03 6.75
N ALA A 506 -12.57 9.81 7.13
CA ALA A 506 -13.96 9.36 7.06
C ALA A 506 -14.88 10.29 7.88
N ASN A 507 -14.48 10.63 9.09
CA ASN A 507 -15.24 11.54 9.95
C ASN A 507 -15.24 12.97 9.42
N MET A 508 -14.11 13.43 8.88
CA MET A 508 -14.03 14.72 8.21
C MET A 508 -15.02 14.82 7.05
N ALA A 509 -15.14 13.77 6.22
CA ALA A 509 -16.09 13.74 5.12
C ALA A 509 -17.55 13.88 5.59
N ARG A 510 -17.92 13.22 6.71
CA ARG A 510 -19.27 13.35 7.31
C ARG A 510 -19.57 14.77 7.79
N VAL A 511 -18.59 15.41 8.43
CA VAL A 511 -18.74 16.78 8.96
C VAL A 511 -18.83 17.80 7.85
N LEU A 512 -17.98 17.67 6.82
CA LEU A 512 -18.00 18.52 5.63
C LEU A 512 -19.18 18.21 4.69
N ARG A 513 -19.93 17.12 4.94
CA ARG A 513 -21.03 16.62 4.09
C ARG A 513 -20.62 16.42 2.64
N ILE A 514 -19.40 15.94 2.43
CA ILE A 514 -18.87 15.58 1.11
C ILE A 514 -18.85 14.06 0.95
N ASP A 515 -18.76 13.62 -0.30
CA ASP A 515 -18.55 12.22 -0.61
C ASP A 515 -17.26 11.71 0.05
N PRO A 516 -17.30 10.66 0.90
CA PRO A 516 -16.11 10.14 1.57
C PRO A 516 -15.02 9.66 0.61
N ARG A 517 -15.39 9.24 -0.61
CA ARG A 517 -14.45 8.85 -1.66
C ARG A 517 -13.51 10.02 -2.02
N TYR A 518 -13.98 11.27 -1.93
CA TYR A 518 -13.23 12.49 -2.25
C TYR A 518 -11.95 12.65 -1.42
N LEU A 519 -12.03 12.35 -0.12
CA LEU A 519 -10.87 12.45 0.77
C LEU A 519 -10.13 11.13 0.89
N MET A 520 -10.84 10.02 1.07
CA MET A 520 -10.24 8.76 1.46
C MET A 520 -9.46 8.10 0.31
N VAL A 521 -9.95 8.16 -0.94
CA VAL A 521 -9.26 7.51 -2.07
C VAL A 521 -7.92 8.20 -2.37
N PRO A 522 -7.85 9.52 -2.57
CA PRO A 522 -6.56 10.19 -2.82
C PRO A 522 -5.60 10.08 -1.63
N ALA A 523 -6.11 10.15 -0.39
CA ALA A 523 -5.31 9.94 0.81
C ALA A 523 -4.66 8.54 0.84
N THR A 524 -5.39 7.52 0.41
CA THR A 524 -4.88 6.14 0.32
C THR A 524 -3.74 6.03 -0.69
N LEU A 525 -3.93 6.65 -1.87
CA LEU A 525 -2.87 6.70 -2.88
C LEU A 525 -1.65 7.47 -2.36
N ALA A 526 -1.87 8.62 -1.70
CA ALA A 526 -0.83 9.43 -1.09
C ALA A 526 0.00 8.67 -0.04
N CYS A 527 -0.62 7.78 0.74
CA CYS A 527 0.09 6.90 1.69
C CYS A 527 1.09 5.96 1.01
N SER A 528 1.04 5.78 -0.31
CA SER A 528 1.98 4.93 -1.04
C SER A 528 3.12 5.74 -1.68
N MET A 529 3.08 7.07 -1.64
CA MET A 529 3.98 7.95 -2.40
C MET A 529 5.21 8.40 -1.60
N ALA A 530 6.08 7.45 -1.24
CA ALA A 530 7.36 7.72 -0.59
C ALA A 530 8.55 7.54 -1.56
N PHE A 531 9.27 8.64 -1.84
CA PHE A 531 10.30 8.69 -2.89
C PHE A 531 11.63 9.29 -2.43
N HIS A 532 11.74 9.83 -1.21
CA HIS A 532 12.97 10.52 -0.80
C HIS A 532 13.95 9.62 -0.06
N MET A 533 13.45 8.72 0.78
CA MET A 533 14.27 7.93 1.68
C MET A 533 14.21 6.42 1.37
N PRO A 534 15.32 5.68 1.58
CA PRO A 534 15.34 4.23 1.50
C PRO A 534 14.33 3.59 2.45
N VAL A 535 14.20 4.14 3.66
CA VAL A 535 13.32 3.61 4.71
C VAL A 535 11.83 3.77 4.38
N GLY A 536 11.47 4.73 3.51
CA GLY A 536 10.08 5.06 3.23
C GLY A 536 9.29 3.92 2.58
N THR A 537 9.91 3.08 1.76
CA THR A 537 9.25 1.89 1.21
C THR A 537 10.22 0.71 1.05
N PRO A 538 9.76 -0.55 1.18
CA PRO A 538 10.62 -1.71 0.95
C PRO A 538 11.30 -1.74 -0.43
N PRO A 539 10.63 -1.37 -1.55
CA PRO A 539 11.29 -1.18 -2.85
C PRO A 539 12.52 -0.26 -2.79
N ASN A 540 12.40 0.90 -2.13
CA ASN A 540 13.50 1.85 -2.02
C ASN A 540 14.65 1.27 -1.20
N ALA A 541 14.35 0.61 -0.08
CA ALA A 541 15.35 -0.05 0.76
C ALA A 541 16.10 -1.15 0.02
N ILE A 542 15.39 -2.00 -0.74
CA ILE A 542 15.98 -3.10 -1.51
C ILE A 542 16.98 -2.55 -2.54
N VAL A 543 16.59 -1.56 -3.34
CA VAL A 543 17.48 -1.04 -4.39
C VAL A 543 18.63 -0.21 -3.81
N ALA A 544 18.40 0.53 -2.73
CA ALA A 544 19.46 1.27 -2.05
C ALA A 544 20.49 0.33 -1.41
N GLY A 545 20.05 -0.81 -0.87
CA GLY A 545 20.92 -1.84 -0.30
C GLY A 545 21.75 -2.56 -1.34
N VAL A 546 21.15 -2.97 -2.47
CA VAL A 546 21.83 -3.73 -3.53
C VAL A 546 22.82 -2.87 -4.31
N ALA A 547 22.42 -1.65 -4.69
CA ALA A 547 23.26 -0.77 -5.52
C ALA A 547 24.08 0.24 -4.70
N HIS A 548 24.06 0.14 -3.37
CA HIS A 548 24.74 1.06 -2.44
C HIS A 548 24.48 2.55 -2.75
N ILE A 549 23.21 2.89 -3.04
CA ILE A 549 22.83 4.25 -3.45
C ILE A 549 22.87 5.18 -2.22
N PRO A 550 23.63 6.29 -2.27
CA PRO A 550 23.62 7.26 -1.18
C PRO A 550 22.24 7.89 -0.98
N THR A 551 21.78 7.99 0.27
CA THR A 551 20.47 8.59 0.61
C THR A 551 20.27 9.98 0.02
N ALA A 552 21.33 10.82 -0.02
CA ALA A 552 21.27 12.14 -0.63
C ALA A 552 20.91 12.11 -2.13
N ARG A 553 21.42 11.11 -2.86
CA ARG A 553 21.17 10.94 -4.30
C ARG A 553 19.76 10.43 -4.57
N MET A 554 19.26 9.53 -3.72
CA MET A 554 17.87 9.09 -3.75
C MET A 554 16.92 10.26 -3.44
N ALA A 555 17.22 11.05 -2.40
CA ALA A 555 16.41 12.20 -2.02
C ALA A 555 16.28 13.22 -3.16
N VAL A 556 17.39 13.56 -3.82
CA VAL A 556 17.37 14.46 -5.00
C VAL A 556 16.60 13.83 -6.17
N GLY A 557 16.77 12.52 -6.40
CA GLY A 557 16.03 11.78 -7.43
C GLY A 557 14.52 11.71 -7.16
N GLY A 558 14.10 11.78 -5.89
CA GLY A 558 12.72 11.71 -5.43
C GLY A 558 11.92 13.01 -5.55
N ILE A 559 12.57 14.18 -5.64
CA ILE A 559 11.89 15.49 -5.69
C ILE A 559 10.92 15.58 -6.88
N GLY A 560 11.39 15.24 -8.08
CA GLY A 560 10.57 15.27 -9.29
C GLY A 560 9.36 14.33 -9.19
N PRO A 561 9.56 13.03 -8.89
CA PRO A 561 8.48 12.10 -8.65
C PRO A 561 7.48 12.54 -7.58
N LYS A 562 7.94 13.16 -6.49
CA LYS A 562 7.06 13.69 -5.45
C LYS A 562 6.11 14.76 -5.98
N ILE A 563 6.65 15.78 -6.64
CA ILE A 563 5.83 16.89 -7.17
C ILE A 563 4.80 16.36 -8.16
N ILE A 564 5.24 15.49 -9.08
CA ILE A 564 4.39 14.88 -10.10
C ILE A 564 3.23 14.09 -9.48
N THR A 565 3.54 13.20 -8.52
CA THR A 565 2.55 12.34 -7.89
C THR A 565 1.60 13.14 -6.99
N THR A 566 2.07 14.17 -6.28
CA THR A 566 1.20 15.10 -5.54
C THR A 566 0.18 15.77 -6.44
N LEU A 567 0.63 16.37 -7.55
CA LEU A 567 -0.26 17.09 -8.47
C LEU A 567 -1.27 16.16 -9.11
N ILE A 568 -0.86 14.96 -9.52
CA ILE A 568 -1.78 13.99 -10.14
C ILE A 568 -2.75 13.41 -9.11
N VAL A 569 -2.29 12.97 -7.94
CA VAL A 569 -3.19 12.43 -6.90
C VAL A 569 -4.21 13.49 -6.48
N TRP A 570 -3.77 14.73 -6.24
CA TRP A 570 -4.67 15.84 -5.92
C TRP A 570 -5.64 16.14 -7.07
N GLY A 571 -5.15 16.28 -8.31
CA GLY A 571 -5.98 16.64 -9.47
C GLY A 571 -6.86 15.51 -10.01
N SER A 572 -6.50 14.25 -9.76
CA SER A 572 -7.19 13.06 -10.31
C SER A 572 -8.62 12.96 -9.82
N TYR A 573 -8.90 13.26 -8.55
CA TYR A 573 -10.26 13.19 -8.04
C TYR A 573 -11.13 14.31 -8.60
N LEU A 574 -10.58 15.53 -8.74
CA LEU A 574 -11.31 16.67 -9.29
C LEU A 574 -11.69 16.47 -10.76
N THR A 575 -10.87 15.74 -11.52
CA THR A 575 -11.03 15.56 -12.97
C THR A 575 -11.57 14.19 -13.33
N TRP A 576 -10.81 13.12 -13.10
CA TRP A 576 -11.18 11.74 -13.44
C TRP A 576 -12.15 11.12 -12.44
N GLY A 577 -12.02 11.46 -11.16
CA GLY A 577 -12.88 10.97 -10.09
C GLY A 577 -14.34 11.32 -10.29
N SER A 578 -14.64 12.52 -10.82
CA SER A 578 -16.01 12.94 -11.12
C SER A 578 -16.65 12.17 -12.28
N VAL A 579 -15.84 11.61 -13.19
CA VAL A 579 -16.31 10.76 -14.30
C VAL A 579 -16.63 9.35 -13.79
N ILE A 580 -15.77 8.80 -12.93
CA ILE A 580 -15.91 7.43 -12.41
C ILE A 580 -16.95 7.36 -11.27
N PHE A 581 -16.96 8.35 -10.40
CA PHE A 581 -17.88 8.48 -9.28
C PHE A 581 -18.74 9.74 -9.50
N PRO A 582 -19.77 9.67 -10.36
CA PRO A 582 -20.63 10.81 -10.62
C PRO A 582 -21.31 11.28 -9.34
N VAL A 583 -21.42 12.60 -9.17
CA VAL A 583 -21.94 13.27 -7.96
C VAL A 583 -23.38 12.84 -7.62
N GLY A 584 -24.12 12.27 -8.57
CA GLY A 584 -25.45 11.68 -8.35
C GLY A 584 -25.48 10.46 -7.43
N ASP A 585 -24.34 9.80 -7.18
CA ASP A 585 -24.23 8.67 -6.25
C ASP A 585 -23.99 9.08 -4.79
N ALA A 586 -23.83 10.39 -4.51
CA ALA A 586 -23.79 10.93 -3.16
C ALA A 586 -25.22 11.04 -2.59
N PRO A 587 -25.42 11.09 -1.25
CA PRO A 587 -26.74 11.01 -0.64
C PRO A 587 -27.47 12.35 -0.75
N THR A 588 -27.17 13.22 -1.71
CA THR A 588 -28.12 14.26 -2.10
C THR A 588 -29.39 13.62 -2.64
N ALA A 589 -29.32 12.43 -3.25
CA ALA A 589 -30.52 11.65 -3.58
C ALA A 589 -31.24 11.10 -2.34
N LEU A 590 -30.55 10.77 -1.24
CA LEU A 590 -31.20 10.26 -0.03
C LEU A 590 -31.69 11.39 0.88
N TYR A 591 -30.95 12.50 1.00
CA TYR A 591 -31.39 13.72 1.68
C TYR A 591 -32.51 14.42 0.91
N ASN A 592 -32.40 14.51 -0.42
CA ASN A 592 -33.50 15.00 -1.24
C ASN A 592 -34.64 13.99 -1.25
N ALA A 593 -34.44 12.68 -1.41
CA ALA A 593 -35.55 11.72 -1.34
C ALA A 593 -36.21 11.67 0.03
N THR A 594 -35.51 11.91 1.14
CA THR A 594 -36.16 12.11 2.45
C THR A 594 -36.87 13.45 2.51
N ALA A 595 -36.34 14.52 1.92
CA ALA A 595 -37.01 15.82 1.88
C ALA A 595 -38.23 15.83 0.93
N THR A 596 -38.16 15.17 -0.22
CA THR A 596 -39.26 14.98 -1.17
C THR A 596 -40.23 13.88 -0.75
N ALA A 597 -39.79 12.82 -0.06
CA ALA A 597 -40.71 11.85 0.53
C ALA A 597 -41.40 12.40 1.78
N LEU A 598 -40.73 13.22 2.60
CA LEU A 598 -41.43 13.98 3.66
C LEU A 598 -42.38 15.03 3.06
N SER A 599 -42.02 15.67 1.94
CA SER A 599 -42.93 16.65 1.31
C SER A 599 -44.07 16.02 0.50
N ALA A 600 -43.91 14.78 0.03
CA ALA A 600 -44.91 14.08 -0.80
C ALA A 600 -45.81 13.12 -0.01
N ASN A 601 -45.35 12.55 1.11
CA ASN A 601 -46.14 11.61 1.92
C ASN A 601 -46.76 12.23 3.18
N VAL A 602 -46.62 13.54 3.39
CA VAL A 602 -47.43 14.26 4.38
C VAL A 602 -48.57 14.96 3.66
N THR A 603 -49.54 14.17 3.19
CA THR A 603 -50.91 14.64 2.99
C THR A 603 -51.64 14.44 4.32
N LEU A 604 -51.66 15.48 5.15
CA LEU A 604 -52.74 15.59 6.12
C LEU A 604 -54.04 15.62 5.31
N GLY A 605 -55.08 14.91 5.76
CA GLY A 605 -56.39 14.84 5.09
C GLY A 605 -57.18 16.16 5.04
N CYS A 606 -56.49 17.29 5.13
CA CYS A 606 -56.96 18.63 4.86
C CYS A 606 -55.90 19.27 3.96
N ASP A 607 -56.29 19.76 2.78
CA ASP A 607 -55.44 20.43 1.78
C ASP A 607 -54.70 21.66 2.35
N ILE A 608 -53.67 21.44 3.15
CA ILE A 608 -52.95 22.47 3.90
C ILE A 608 -51.44 22.17 3.77
N ALA A 609 -50.71 23.12 3.20
CA ALA A 609 -49.27 23.00 2.99
C ALA A 609 -48.49 23.07 4.31
N TYR A 610 -47.37 22.34 4.40
CA TYR A 610 -46.48 22.25 5.58
C TYR A 610 -46.08 23.62 6.17
N SER A 611 -45.94 24.64 5.34
CA SER A 611 -45.61 26.02 5.75
C SER A 611 -46.68 26.72 6.59
N SER A 612 -47.89 26.16 6.70
CA SER A 612 -49.03 26.76 7.40
C SER A 612 -49.44 26.06 8.70
N LEU A 613 -48.75 24.98 9.09
CA LEU A 613 -48.98 24.27 10.37
C LEU A 613 -48.83 25.14 11.63
N PRO A 614 -47.89 26.11 11.72
CA PRO A 614 -47.76 26.94 12.92
C PRO A 614 -48.96 27.86 13.18
N ALA A 615 -49.82 28.07 12.18
CA ALA A 615 -50.99 28.94 12.26
C ALA A 615 -52.30 28.18 12.57
N ALA A 616 -52.29 26.85 12.56
CA ALA A 616 -53.47 26.03 12.82
C ALA A 616 -53.65 25.79 14.33
N GLY A 617 -54.27 26.74 15.03
CA GLY A 617 -54.42 26.74 16.49
C GLY A 617 -55.31 25.66 17.13
N ARG A 618 -55.54 24.49 16.49
CA ARG A 618 -56.46 23.44 16.98
C ARG A 618 -55.90 22.01 17.09
N PHE A 619 -54.61 21.80 16.83
CA PHE A 619 -53.99 20.49 16.95
C PHE A 619 -52.72 20.56 17.80
N ASN A 620 -52.60 19.66 18.78
CA ASN A 620 -51.36 19.46 19.52
C ASN A 620 -50.70 18.17 19.01
N CYS A 621 -49.71 18.32 18.14
CA CYS A 621 -48.97 17.18 17.59
C CYS A 621 -47.66 17.04 18.36
N THR A 622 -47.43 15.85 18.95
CA THR A 622 -46.20 15.55 19.68
C THR A 622 -45.37 14.53 18.91
N VAL A 623 -44.06 14.80 18.79
CA VAL A 623 -43.07 13.83 18.33
C VAL A 623 -42.57 13.10 19.58
N PRO A 624 -42.56 11.75 19.64
CA PRO A 624 -42.15 11.04 20.85
C PRO A 624 -40.69 11.36 21.20
N GLY A 625 -40.47 11.92 22.38
CA GLY A 625 -39.15 12.23 22.92
C GLY A 625 -38.55 11.05 23.70
N ASN A 626 -37.25 10.87 23.51
CA ASN A 626 -36.29 10.01 24.22
C ASN A 626 -36.36 8.48 24.03
N GLY A 627 -35.29 7.95 23.43
CA GLY A 627 -34.76 6.62 23.75
C GLY A 627 -34.61 5.65 22.58
N THR A 628 -35.58 5.59 21.67
CA THR A 628 -35.66 4.51 20.66
C THR A 628 -36.20 4.97 19.29
N ALA A 629 -36.31 6.28 19.06
CA ALA A 629 -37.19 6.85 18.03
C ALA A 629 -36.62 7.00 16.61
N LEU A 630 -35.38 6.60 16.28
CA LEU A 630 -34.88 6.70 14.89
C LEU A 630 -35.50 5.63 13.96
N ALA A 631 -35.91 4.49 14.52
CA ALA A 631 -36.55 3.41 13.75
C ALA A 631 -38.06 3.64 13.52
N GLU A 632 -38.72 4.41 14.38
CA GLU A 632 -40.15 4.70 14.26
C GLU A 632 -40.43 5.94 13.41
N VAL A 633 -39.55 6.95 13.45
CA VAL A 633 -39.62 8.11 12.54
C VAL A 633 -39.42 7.68 11.08
N ALA A 634 -38.61 6.64 10.83
CA ALA A 634 -38.46 6.04 9.51
C ALA A 634 -39.73 5.32 8.99
N LYS A 635 -40.70 5.04 9.87
CA LYS A 635 -41.98 4.38 9.54
C LYS A 635 -43.16 5.35 9.41
N GLY A 636 -42.96 6.67 9.59
CA GLY A 636 -43.98 7.69 9.31
C GLY A 636 -45.16 7.74 10.30
N LEU A 637 -45.02 7.21 11.51
CA LEU A 637 -46.09 7.24 12.53
C LEU A 637 -45.93 8.48 13.44
N PHE A 638 -46.86 9.43 13.34
CA PHE A 638 -47.01 10.57 14.25
C PHE A 638 -48.37 10.51 14.95
N ARG A 639 -48.45 10.98 16.20
CA ARG A 639 -49.69 11.09 16.96
C ARG A 639 -50.09 12.56 17.07
N CYS A 640 -51.27 12.92 16.57
CA CYS A 640 -51.86 14.23 16.74
C CYS A 640 -53.19 14.06 17.48
N ASP A 641 -53.31 14.71 18.64
CA ASP A 641 -54.54 14.67 19.44
C ASP A 641 -55.39 15.91 19.12
N TYR A 642 -56.68 15.68 18.87
CA TYR A 642 -57.70 16.72 18.70
C TYR A 642 -58.22 17.12 20.08
N LEU A 643 -58.24 18.43 20.39
CA LEU A 643 -58.84 18.94 21.62
C LEU A 643 -60.34 19.15 21.39
N PRO A 644 -61.24 18.36 22.01
CA PRO A 644 -62.67 18.62 21.92
C PRO A 644 -63.05 19.81 22.79
N TYR A 645 -64.12 20.51 22.36
CA TYR A 645 -64.78 21.57 23.10
C TYR A 645 -65.20 21.06 24.49
N ASP A 646 -64.88 21.79 25.55
CA ASP A 646 -65.75 21.87 26.71
C ASP A 646 -65.84 23.34 27.15
N SER A 647 -67.08 23.71 27.45
CA SER A 647 -67.66 24.97 27.95
C SER A 647 -66.78 25.87 28.82
#